data_AF-A0A1I1QDK5-F1
#
_entry.id   AF-A0A1I1QDK5-F1
#
_cell.length_a   1.000
_cell.length_b   1.000
_cell.length_c   1.000
_cell.angle_alpha   90.00
_cell.angle_beta   90.00
_cell.angle_gamma   90.00
#
_symmetry.space_group_name_H-M   'P 1'
#
loop_
_entity.id
_entity.type
_entity.pdbx_description
1 polymer ?
#
loop_
_entity_poly.entity_id
_entity_poly.type
_entity_poly.pdbx_seq_one_letter_code
_entity_poly.pdbx_strand_id
1 'polypeptide(L)'
;MEKNNYILNVINEIKEVLEKNDYRKKRYDNDVEWFENRGEQIASNIIRIAIMGITSSGKSTLVNALLGEKILPVAIKPSSSIIITCSKGENRQAIIYFRDKKPEILTGDKLNDKIIGEYADESRNPNNQFKVTQIDIKAPSFLLGDNIHIIDSPGLDACDLEMHEKLTLEILLPTIDICIFLTTVKANSDEINVEKIRTVNEKDKQIVLVQNMIDSVEEKLGKNGIIEEDKDTILKKHKKRAENLLKSGTNNKEGFEVIQISALNALKGVTGKNKKLYNKSNIECFIKTIEMCVKKVMPKINEQSEISLRERIDNIITTDKEILDEKNLEYINSLMNVSNGDIDDLVYDFEISKDKISSEIKAINKSITDTINDIKSSSSEEVESYLSIIEKINNKNLKMENEILSIVKECEDKKNDVYRKLNLDIRFNYLLPSMESKNIDVKHKYEERKRLVEKDGVLNKGKRFLSHIFHEEWGYKQEEYDEQVVDKDATIAMVTNVCNPNIGKYINILWDWSTQYNKSLNIFYDEVTKRAEEYEKKKKQNIETYDIEEVIKNLKSIKSKIRKLRPKKQNEVAVTLNDDKKETIKVSNCSISNVQYNVYKLSNEILERNYLLVGKYIKEKSIKKIKKETEHIFWTWDIEYCITFVSRVCGIYLGKNECEVIKKQGIYVVNNVTIIYDLCENKLDFYTALKRIKEKPYNMFVIFNGIQIGNSEKQILESMSLNYFITNNVMLNLVVDSSKEFINANNIKELLLGVSSLEQKIIKKFNNAKQGYVLINSKNPIYNMALIEGQENDEFIISEYKDVKERLFENLLSRGAEQKETIEEILSYFLNKAH
;
A
#
# COMPACT_ATOMS: atom_id res chain seq x y z
N MET A 1 29.41 -7.75 -18.10
CA MET A 1 29.69 -6.33 -17.74
C MET A 1 31.07 -6.28 -17.13
N GLU A 2 31.88 -5.29 -17.52
CA GLU A 2 33.29 -5.19 -17.13
C GLU A 2 33.44 -5.21 -15.61
N LYS A 3 34.06 -6.27 -15.09
CA LYS A 3 34.54 -6.42 -13.70
C LYS A 3 35.71 -5.47 -13.36
N ASN A 4 35.95 -4.45 -14.18
CA ASN A 4 37.04 -3.52 -13.97
C ASN A 4 36.52 -2.31 -13.17
N ASN A 5 36.15 -2.57 -11.92
CA ASN A 5 35.87 -1.48 -10.99
C ASN A 5 37.21 -0.82 -10.65
N TYR A 6 37.49 0.34 -11.25
CA TYR A 6 38.73 1.10 -11.00
C TYR A 6 38.96 1.35 -9.50
N ILE A 7 37.89 1.37 -8.69
CA ILE A 7 37.97 1.52 -7.24
C ILE A 7 38.65 0.30 -6.58
N LEU A 8 38.40 -0.92 -7.07
CA LEU A 8 39.09 -2.12 -6.59
C LEU A 8 40.58 -2.09 -6.96
N ASN A 9 40.91 -1.59 -8.15
CA ASN A 9 42.31 -1.41 -8.54
C ASN A 9 43.01 -0.36 -7.66
N VAL A 10 42.33 0.73 -7.32
CA VAL A 10 42.84 1.73 -6.35
C VAL A 10 43.06 1.09 -4.98
N ILE A 11 42.14 0.26 -4.50
CA ILE A 11 42.31 -0.48 -3.23
C ILE A 11 43.56 -1.36 -3.28
N ASN A 12 43.77 -2.10 -4.38
CA ASN A 12 44.97 -2.92 -4.55
C ASN A 12 46.26 -2.08 -4.61
N GLU A 13 46.26 -0.94 -5.32
CA GLU A 13 47.40 0.01 -5.33
C GLU A 13 47.73 0.50 -3.91
N ILE A 14 46.70 0.78 -3.09
CA ILE A 14 46.88 1.20 -1.69
C ILE A 14 47.50 0.07 -0.88
N LYS A 15 46.99 -1.16 -0.99
CA LYS A 15 47.53 -2.33 -0.29
C LYS A 15 49.00 -2.57 -0.64
N GLU A 16 49.36 -2.52 -1.91
CA GLU A 16 50.77 -2.66 -2.34
C GLU A 16 51.70 -1.63 -1.67
N VAL A 17 51.21 -0.40 -1.46
CA VAL A 17 51.97 0.65 -0.75
C VAL A 17 52.10 0.34 0.74
N LEU A 18 51.02 -0.11 1.37
CA LEU A 18 50.92 -0.39 2.81
C LEU A 18 51.54 -1.73 3.21
N GLU A 19 51.77 -2.65 2.27
CA GLU A 19 52.28 -4.00 2.53
C GLU A 19 53.67 -4.26 1.90
N LYS A 20 54.33 -3.22 1.39
CA LYS A 20 55.60 -3.31 0.62
C LYS A 20 56.72 -4.08 1.35
N ASN A 21 56.76 -4.07 2.68
CA ASN A 21 57.73 -4.80 3.51
C ASN A 21 57.11 -5.19 4.87
N ASP A 22 57.83 -5.99 5.66
CA ASP A 22 57.35 -6.52 6.94
C ASP A 22 57.06 -5.43 7.99
N TYR A 23 57.79 -4.31 7.93
CA TYR A 23 57.52 -3.15 8.79
C TYR A 23 56.15 -2.56 8.51
N ARG A 24 55.88 -2.22 7.24
CA ARG A 24 54.60 -1.63 6.83
C ARG A 24 53.43 -2.57 7.04
N LYS A 25 53.58 -3.86 6.74
CA LYS A 25 52.55 -4.88 7.04
C LYS A 25 52.12 -4.85 8.50
N LYS A 26 53.08 -4.83 9.43
CA LYS A 26 52.78 -4.75 10.87
C LYS A 26 52.20 -3.40 11.29
N ARG A 27 52.60 -2.31 10.64
CA ARG A 27 52.15 -0.96 10.98
C ARG A 27 50.73 -0.65 10.48
N TYR A 28 50.42 -1.08 9.27
CA TYR A 28 49.18 -0.74 8.57
C TYR A 28 48.19 -1.91 8.46
N ASP A 29 48.42 -3.01 9.18
CA ASP A 29 47.57 -4.21 9.24
C ASP A 29 46.06 -3.88 9.32
N ASN A 30 45.67 -3.03 10.28
CA ASN A 30 44.27 -2.63 10.46
C ASN A 30 43.74 -1.74 9.31
N ASP A 31 44.59 -0.93 8.68
CA ASP A 31 44.19 -0.15 7.49
C ASP A 31 43.98 -1.06 6.29
N VAL A 32 44.86 -2.05 6.11
CA VAL A 32 44.74 -3.06 5.05
C VAL A 32 43.45 -3.86 5.25
N GLU A 33 43.17 -4.35 6.46
CA GLU A 33 41.91 -5.02 6.81
C GLU A 33 40.70 -4.13 6.48
N TRP A 34 40.76 -2.83 6.80
CA TRP A 34 39.69 -1.89 6.46
C TRP A 34 39.49 -1.78 4.93
N PHE A 35 40.57 -1.65 4.15
CA PHE A 35 40.49 -1.57 2.70
C PHE A 35 40.04 -2.89 2.06
N GLU A 36 40.40 -4.04 2.63
CA GLU A 36 39.93 -5.36 2.21
C GLU A 36 38.42 -5.50 2.42
N ASN A 37 37.94 -5.24 3.64
CA ASN A 37 36.51 -5.26 3.96
C ASN A 37 35.72 -4.30 3.06
N ARG A 38 36.26 -3.10 2.80
CA ARG A 38 35.66 -2.13 1.86
C ARG A 38 35.67 -2.66 0.43
N GLY A 39 36.76 -3.30 0.02
CA GLY A 39 36.91 -3.93 -1.28
C GLY A 39 35.90 -5.04 -1.50
N GLU A 40 35.65 -5.89 -0.51
CA GLU A 40 34.63 -6.93 -0.57
C GLU A 40 33.22 -6.35 -0.72
N GLN A 41 32.88 -5.32 0.05
CA GLN A 41 31.60 -4.61 -0.07
C GLN A 41 31.42 -4.01 -1.46
N ILE A 42 32.44 -3.33 -1.99
CA ILE A 42 32.41 -2.72 -3.33
C ILE A 42 32.41 -3.79 -4.42
N ALA A 43 33.10 -4.92 -4.23
CA ALA A 43 33.09 -6.02 -5.18
C ALA A 43 31.71 -6.68 -5.27
N SER A 44 30.96 -6.74 -4.16
CA SER A 44 29.59 -7.26 -4.14
C SER A 44 28.63 -6.40 -4.99
N ASN A 45 28.88 -5.09 -5.11
CA ASN A 45 28.08 -4.13 -5.89
C ASN A 45 26.56 -4.27 -5.68
N ILE A 46 26.15 -4.64 -4.46
CA ILE A 46 24.74 -4.90 -4.15
C ILE A 46 23.94 -3.61 -4.27
N ILE A 47 22.96 -3.63 -5.17
CA ILE A 47 21.95 -2.59 -5.36
C ILE A 47 20.67 -3.04 -4.68
N ARG A 48 20.20 -2.27 -3.70
CA ARG A 48 18.97 -2.54 -2.96
C ARG A 48 17.83 -1.75 -3.59
N ILE A 49 16.79 -2.46 -4.01
CA ILE A 49 15.62 -1.91 -4.68
C ILE A 49 14.39 -2.21 -3.84
N ALA A 50 13.71 -1.20 -3.30
CA ALA A 50 12.42 -1.42 -2.62
C ALA A 50 11.26 -1.40 -3.63
N ILE A 51 10.32 -2.33 -3.46
CA ILE A 51 9.02 -2.28 -4.13
C ILE A 51 8.02 -1.71 -3.14
N MET A 52 7.63 -0.47 -3.37
CA MET A 52 6.64 0.26 -2.59
C MET A 52 5.33 0.36 -3.36
N GLY A 53 4.22 0.57 -2.66
CA GLY A 53 2.92 0.78 -3.31
C GLY A 53 1.74 0.36 -2.45
N ILE A 54 0.56 0.82 -2.84
CA ILE A 54 -0.73 0.56 -2.19
C ILE A 54 -0.91 -0.94 -1.90
N THR A 55 -1.57 -1.28 -0.80
CA THR A 55 -2.02 -2.67 -0.54
C THR A 55 -2.82 -3.18 -1.75
N SER A 56 -2.65 -4.46 -2.08
CA SER A 56 -3.30 -5.09 -3.25
C SER A 56 -2.86 -4.57 -4.62
N SER A 57 -1.78 -3.79 -4.74
CA SER A 57 -1.22 -3.41 -6.07
C SER A 57 -0.48 -4.55 -6.80
N GLY A 58 -0.34 -5.71 -6.16
CA GLY A 58 0.32 -6.90 -6.71
C GLY A 58 1.84 -6.95 -6.49
N LYS A 59 2.35 -6.34 -5.41
CA LYS A 59 3.78 -6.33 -5.02
C LYS A 59 4.34 -7.75 -4.88
N SER A 60 3.76 -8.57 -4.00
CA SER A 60 4.25 -9.94 -3.78
C SER A 60 4.06 -10.84 -5.01
N THR A 61 3.06 -10.58 -5.85
CA THR A 61 2.93 -11.24 -7.18
C THR A 61 4.10 -10.89 -8.10
N LEU A 62 4.50 -9.61 -8.13
CA LEU A 62 5.66 -9.16 -8.91
C LEU A 62 6.95 -9.78 -8.35
N VAL A 63 7.14 -9.79 -7.04
CA VAL A 63 8.30 -10.41 -6.40
C VAL A 63 8.38 -11.91 -6.71
N ASN A 64 7.26 -12.64 -6.62
CA ASN A 64 7.21 -14.04 -7.03
C ASN A 64 7.55 -14.23 -8.51
N ALA A 65 7.06 -13.35 -9.39
CA ALA A 65 7.42 -13.40 -10.80
C ALA A 65 8.93 -13.19 -11.01
N LEU A 66 9.55 -12.30 -10.23
CA LEU A 66 10.99 -12.06 -10.24
C LEU A 66 11.80 -13.21 -9.65
N LEU A 67 11.33 -13.86 -8.58
CA LEU A 67 11.91 -15.10 -8.04
C LEU A 67 11.79 -16.27 -9.03
N GLY A 68 10.82 -16.20 -9.93
CA GLY A 68 10.49 -17.23 -10.90
C GLY A 68 9.64 -18.37 -10.33
N GLU A 69 9.13 -18.20 -9.12
CA GLU A 69 8.35 -19.20 -8.38
C GLU A 69 7.49 -18.54 -7.30
N LYS A 70 6.48 -19.28 -6.81
CA LYS A 70 5.55 -18.80 -5.79
C LYS A 70 6.06 -19.14 -4.39
N ILE A 71 6.94 -18.29 -3.85
CA ILE A 71 7.48 -18.42 -2.48
C ILE A 71 6.75 -17.50 -1.51
N LEU A 72 6.41 -16.28 -1.92
CA LEU A 72 5.70 -15.33 -1.10
C LEU A 72 4.20 -15.58 -1.19
N PRO A 73 3.45 -15.48 -0.08
CA PRO A 73 2.01 -15.44 -0.16
C PRO A 73 1.57 -14.19 -0.95
N VAL A 74 0.64 -14.39 -1.89
CA VAL A 74 0.12 -13.32 -2.78
C VAL A 74 -0.97 -12.49 -2.08
N ALA A 75 -1.55 -13.06 -1.04
CA ALA A 75 -2.65 -12.56 -0.24
C ALA A 75 -2.20 -12.53 1.21
N ILE A 76 -1.47 -11.49 1.59
CA ILE A 76 -1.01 -11.30 2.97
C ILE A 76 -1.79 -10.13 3.53
N LYS A 77 -2.40 -10.33 4.71
CA LYS A 77 -2.69 -9.17 5.55
C LYS A 77 -1.32 -8.69 6.05
N PRO A 78 -0.85 -7.50 5.64
CA PRO A 78 0.55 -7.11 5.88
C PRO A 78 0.90 -7.28 7.36
N SER A 79 1.83 -8.19 7.71
CA SER A 79 2.45 -8.12 9.04
C SER A 79 3.29 -6.86 9.04
N SER A 80 2.91 -5.87 9.83
CA SER A 80 3.38 -4.50 9.65
C SER A 80 4.88 -4.27 9.94
N SER A 81 5.67 -5.29 10.27
CA SER A 81 7.09 -5.14 10.70
C SER A 81 8.14 -5.96 9.96
N ILE A 82 7.78 -6.83 9.01
CA ILE A 82 8.74 -7.81 8.47
C ILE A 82 9.25 -7.38 7.09
N ILE A 83 10.56 -7.11 7.00
CA ILE A 83 11.25 -6.89 5.74
C ILE A 83 11.56 -8.23 5.10
N ILE A 84 11.16 -8.39 3.84
CA ILE A 84 11.55 -9.53 3.03
C ILE A 84 12.54 -9.07 1.96
N THR A 85 13.76 -9.59 1.99
CA THR A 85 14.75 -9.36 0.94
C THR A 85 14.85 -10.56 0.03
N CYS A 86 14.69 -10.35 -1.27
CA CYS A 86 14.76 -11.35 -2.32
C CYS A 86 15.99 -11.10 -3.19
N SER A 87 16.78 -12.13 -3.45
CA SER A 87 18.01 -12.02 -4.25
C SER A 87 18.28 -13.30 -5.03
N LYS A 88 19.23 -13.22 -5.96
CA LYS A 88 19.73 -14.41 -6.63
C LYS A 88 20.66 -15.20 -5.71
N GLY A 89 20.57 -16.52 -5.77
CA GLY A 89 21.51 -17.40 -5.07
C GLY A 89 21.64 -18.74 -5.75
N GLU A 90 22.76 -19.42 -5.53
CA GLU A 90 23.00 -20.75 -6.10
C GLU A 90 21.98 -21.78 -5.63
N ASN A 91 21.60 -21.69 -4.35
CA ASN A 91 20.64 -22.56 -3.72
C ASN A 91 19.34 -21.83 -3.42
N ARG A 92 18.23 -22.54 -3.62
CA ARG A 92 16.89 -22.13 -3.21
C ARG A 92 16.76 -22.24 -1.69
N GLN A 93 16.75 -21.10 -0.99
CA GLN A 93 16.69 -21.07 0.48
C GLN A 93 16.05 -19.79 1.01
N ALA A 94 15.50 -19.85 2.22
CA ALA A 94 15.12 -18.68 3.00
C ALA A 94 15.79 -18.70 4.38
N ILE A 95 16.21 -17.55 4.87
CA ILE A 95 16.78 -17.37 6.21
C ILE A 95 15.85 -16.43 6.98
N ILE A 96 15.31 -16.91 8.09
CA ILE A 96 14.43 -16.15 8.96
C ILE A 96 15.25 -15.71 10.16
N TYR A 97 15.38 -14.41 10.33
CA TYR A 97 16.06 -13.79 11.45
C TYR A 97 15.04 -13.48 12.55
N PHE A 98 15.43 -13.70 13.80
CA PHE A 98 14.60 -13.45 14.97
C PHE A 98 15.31 -12.53 15.95
N ARG A 99 14.52 -11.84 16.77
CA ARG A 99 15.04 -10.91 17.79
C ARG A 99 15.75 -11.63 18.93
N ASP A 100 15.23 -12.78 19.37
CA ASP A 100 15.61 -13.44 20.61
C ASP A 100 16.20 -14.86 20.42
N LYS A 101 16.32 -15.32 19.17
CA LYS A 101 16.89 -16.64 18.85
C LYS A 101 17.71 -16.62 17.57
N LYS A 102 18.45 -17.72 17.36
CA LYS A 102 19.29 -17.91 16.17
C LYS A 102 18.43 -17.96 14.89
N PRO A 103 18.99 -17.56 13.73
CA PRO A 103 18.28 -17.63 12.46
C PRO A 103 17.87 -19.06 12.09
N GLU A 104 16.71 -19.20 11.47
CA GLU A 104 16.19 -20.46 10.94
C GLU A 104 16.35 -20.51 9.42
N ILE A 105 16.79 -21.65 8.87
CA ILE A 105 17.02 -21.81 7.43
C ILE A 105 15.99 -22.79 6.87
N LEU A 106 15.22 -22.34 5.88
CA LEU A 106 14.24 -23.12 5.15
C LEU A 106 14.77 -23.46 3.74
N THR A 107 14.67 -24.72 3.35
CA THR A 107 15.09 -25.23 2.03
C THR A 107 14.10 -26.28 1.52
N GLY A 108 14.17 -26.60 0.21
CA GLY A 108 13.33 -27.63 -0.40
C GLY A 108 11.83 -27.36 -0.20
N ASP A 109 11.06 -28.41 0.10
CA ASP A 109 9.59 -28.31 0.29
C ASP A 109 9.18 -27.47 1.51
N LYS A 110 10.09 -27.25 2.46
CA LYS A 110 9.84 -26.36 3.62
C LYS A 110 9.87 -24.88 3.26
N LEU A 111 10.33 -24.52 2.06
CA LEU A 111 10.25 -23.16 1.56
C LEU A 111 9.08 -23.05 0.57
N ASN A 112 7.95 -22.56 1.06
CA ASN A 112 6.74 -22.34 0.28
C ASN A 112 5.92 -21.17 0.86
N ASP A 113 4.91 -20.73 0.11
CA ASP A 113 4.04 -19.60 0.47
C ASP A 113 3.31 -19.79 1.79
N LYS A 114 2.89 -21.02 2.13
CA LYS A 114 2.22 -21.29 3.40
C LYS A 114 3.14 -21.09 4.60
N ILE A 115 4.35 -21.64 4.55
CA ILE A 115 5.31 -21.56 5.67
C ILE A 115 5.84 -20.14 5.82
N ILE A 116 6.21 -19.47 4.72
CA ILE A 116 6.62 -18.05 4.81
C ILE A 116 5.47 -17.20 5.36
N GLY A 117 4.22 -17.51 4.99
CA GLY A 117 3.03 -16.88 5.56
C GLY A 117 2.88 -17.08 7.07
N GLU A 118 3.34 -18.18 7.66
CA GLU A 118 3.29 -18.35 9.14
C GLU A 118 4.12 -17.30 9.88
N TYR A 119 5.16 -16.77 9.24
CA TYR A 119 6.02 -15.74 9.81
C TYR A 119 5.61 -14.33 9.35
N ALA A 120 5.24 -14.16 8.08
CA ALA A 120 5.05 -12.85 7.44
C ALA A 120 3.58 -12.39 7.29
N ASP A 121 2.59 -13.21 7.64
CA ASP A 121 1.18 -12.87 7.52
C ASP A 121 0.58 -12.48 8.87
N GLU A 122 0.01 -11.28 8.98
CA GLU A 122 -0.61 -10.77 10.22
C GLU A 122 -1.74 -11.68 10.71
N SER A 123 -2.44 -12.36 9.79
CA SER A 123 -3.50 -13.31 10.18
C SER A 123 -2.97 -14.54 10.91
N ARG A 124 -1.69 -14.89 10.71
CA ARG A 124 -1.02 -16.06 11.29
C ARG A 124 0.01 -15.72 12.35
N ASN A 125 0.64 -14.55 12.25
CA ASN A 125 1.60 -13.98 13.18
C ASN A 125 1.16 -12.58 13.66
N PRO A 126 0.02 -12.48 14.38
CA PRO A 126 -0.54 -11.20 14.77
C PRO A 126 0.40 -10.43 15.70
N ASN A 127 0.65 -9.16 15.41
CA ASN A 127 1.61 -8.29 16.11
C ASN A 127 3.04 -8.87 16.19
N ASN A 128 3.43 -9.69 15.21
CA ASN A 128 4.74 -10.32 15.14
C ASN A 128 5.14 -11.07 16.44
N GLN A 129 4.24 -11.92 16.94
CA GLN A 129 4.47 -12.80 18.11
C GLN A 129 5.72 -13.66 17.99
N PHE A 130 6.07 -14.10 16.77
CA PHE A 130 7.30 -14.85 16.52
C PHE A 130 8.57 -13.98 16.59
N LYS A 131 8.43 -12.65 16.73
CA LYS A 131 9.53 -11.67 16.82
C LYS A 131 10.52 -11.80 15.66
N VAL A 132 9.98 -12.04 14.47
CA VAL A 132 10.74 -12.13 13.22
C VAL A 132 11.26 -10.73 12.87
N THR A 133 12.54 -10.62 12.54
CA THR A 133 13.14 -9.33 12.20
C THR A 133 13.26 -9.12 10.71
N GLN A 134 13.62 -10.17 9.97
CA GLN A 134 13.86 -10.12 8.54
C GLN A 134 13.75 -11.53 7.95
N ILE A 135 13.33 -11.61 6.69
CA ILE A 135 13.33 -12.86 5.92
C ILE A 135 14.14 -12.62 4.64
N ASP A 136 15.23 -13.38 4.48
CA ASP A 136 16.06 -13.34 3.27
C ASP A 136 15.79 -14.55 2.41
N ILE A 137 15.30 -14.34 1.20
CA ILE A 137 14.97 -15.37 0.22
C ILE A 137 15.98 -15.31 -0.92
N LYS A 138 16.56 -16.47 -1.24
CA LYS A 138 17.46 -16.66 -2.37
C LYS A 138 16.87 -17.68 -3.33
N ALA A 139 16.82 -17.34 -4.61
CA ALA A 139 16.34 -18.22 -5.66
C ALA A 139 17.31 -18.26 -6.86
N PRO A 140 17.60 -19.44 -7.44
CA PRO A 140 18.45 -19.56 -8.61
C PRO A 140 17.80 -19.01 -9.88
N SER A 141 16.46 -19.04 -9.95
CA SER A 141 15.65 -18.53 -11.06
C SER A 141 15.37 -17.02 -10.99
N PHE A 142 16.01 -16.30 -10.06
CA PHE A 142 15.79 -14.86 -9.93
C PHE A 142 16.12 -14.13 -11.25
N LEU A 143 15.18 -13.31 -11.74
CA LEU A 143 15.23 -12.72 -13.08
C LEU A 143 16.16 -11.50 -13.19
N LEU A 144 16.51 -10.87 -12.07
CA LEU A 144 17.41 -9.72 -12.04
C LEU A 144 18.87 -10.17 -11.83
N GLY A 145 19.82 -9.26 -12.07
CA GLY A 145 21.24 -9.53 -11.94
C GLY A 145 21.65 -9.96 -10.53
N ASP A 146 22.77 -10.68 -10.43
CA ASP A 146 23.28 -11.26 -9.17
C ASP A 146 23.56 -10.21 -8.08
N ASN A 147 23.79 -8.96 -8.49
CA ASN A 147 24.07 -7.83 -7.61
C ASN A 147 22.82 -7.02 -7.25
N ILE A 148 21.60 -7.53 -7.50
CA ILE A 148 20.35 -6.82 -7.21
C ILE A 148 19.59 -7.54 -6.11
N HIS A 149 19.25 -6.80 -5.06
CA HIS A 149 18.37 -7.23 -3.98
C HIS A 149 17.05 -6.48 -4.07
N ILE A 150 15.95 -7.22 -4.13
CA ILE A 150 14.59 -6.66 -4.07
C ILE A 150 14.10 -6.73 -2.64
N ILE A 151 13.58 -5.62 -2.13
CA ILE A 151 12.97 -5.54 -0.81
C ILE A 151 11.46 -5.43 -1.02
N ASP A 152 10.72 -6.45 -0.58
CA ASP A 152 9.26 -6.37 -0.45
C ASP A 152 8.97 -5.65 0.87
N SER A 153 8.45 -4.41 0.78
CA SER A 153 8.04 -3.64 1.94
C SER A 153 6.55 -3.83 2.20
N PRO A 154 6.09 -3.71 3.48
CA PRO A 154 4.66 -3.63 3.78
C PRO A 154 3.94 -2.62 2.87
N GLY A 155 2.67 -2.89 2.56
CA GLY A 155 1.88 -2.06 1.65
C GLY A 155 1.67 -0.65 2.19
N LEU A 156 1.78 0.33 1.29
CA LEU A 156 1.63 1.75 1.61
C LEU A 156 0.19 2.13 1.99
N ASP A 157 -0.84 1.31 1.80
CA ASP A 157 -2.24 1.70 2.08
C ASP A 157 -2.96 0.68 2.95
N ALA A 158 -2.33 0.26 4.05
CA ALA A 158 -3.08 -0.42 5.09
C ALA A 158 -3.98 0.63 5.77
N CYS A 159 -5.29 0.39 5.81
CA CYS A 159 -6.23 1.27 6.50
C CYS A 159 -5.81 1.44 7.97
N ASP A 160 -5.99 2.65 8.50
CA ASP A 160 -5.70 3.05 9.88
C ASP A 160 -4.20 3.05 10.27
N LEU A 161 -3.27 3.29 9.32
CA LEU A 161 -1.82 3.13 9.54
C LEU A 161 -0.87 4.21 8.97
N GLU A 162 -1.34 5.44 8.76
CA GLU A 162 -0.55 6.51 8.10
C GLU A 162 0.79 6.83 8.81
N MET A 163 0.81 6.85 10.16
CA MET A 163 2.03 7.10 10.93
C MET A 163 3.08 6.00 10.72
N HIS A 164 2.63 4.75 10.75
CA HIS A 164 3.50 3.59 10.60
C HIS A 164 4.12 3.53 9.21
N GLU A 165 3.34 3.84 8.18
CA GLU A 165 3.82 3.96 6.81
C GLU A 165 4.91 5.02 6.69
N LYS A 166 4.66 6.23 7.21
CA LYS A 166 5.62 7.34 7.17
C LYS A 166 6.90 7.00 7.92
N LEU A 167 6.78 6.39 9.10
CA LEU A 167 7.92 5.92 9.88
C LEU A 167 8.71 4.84 9.12
N THR A 168 8.03 3.86 8.53
CA THR A 168 8.63 2.80 7.71
C THR A 168 9.37 3.36 6.51
N LEU A 169 8.86 4.42 5.87
CA LEU A 169 9.52 5.09 4.75
C LEU A 169 10.76 5.86 5.20
N GLU A 170 10.67 6.67 6.26
CA GLU A 170 11.82 7.40 6.82
C GLU A 170 12.96 6.45 7.20
N ILE A 171 12.59 5.28 7.69
CA ILE A 171 13.48 4.21 8.10
C ILE A 171 14.01 3.48 6.82
N LEU A 172 13.17 2.95 5.94
CA LEU A 172 13.63 2.10 4.81
C LEU A 172 14.40 2.88 3.73
N LEU A 173 14.00 4.11 3.40
CA LEU A 173 14.53 4.86 2.26
C LEU A 173 16.06 5.10 2.30
N PRO A 174 16.68 5.46 3.44
CA PRO A 174 18.14 5.53 3.56
C PRO A 174 18.89 4.27 3.10
N THR A 175 18.29 3.08 3.27
CA THR A 175 18.94 1.78 3.03
C THR A 175 18.84 1.28 1.58
N ILE A 176 18.13 2.00 0.70
CA ILE A 176 17.89 1.59 -0.69
C ILE A 176 18.50 2.56 -1.70
N ASP A 177 18.74 2.06 -2.90
CA ASP A 177 19.31 2.81 -4.02
C ASP A 177 18.23 3.23 -5.04
N ILE A 178 17.25 2.36 -5.27
CA ILE A 178 16.14 2.56 -6.22
C ILE A 178 14.82 2.25 -5.54
N CYS A 179 13.81 3.09 -5.77
CA CYS A 179 12.43 2.84 -5.36
C CYS A 179 11.58 2.50 -6.58
N ILE A 180 10.97 1.32 -6.58
CA ILE A 180 9.90 0.96 -7.50
C ILE A 180 8.58 1.33 -6.83
N PHE A 181 7.86 2.29 -7.38
CA PHE A 181 6.53 2.64 -6.92
C PHE A 181 5.50 1.88 -7.76
N LEU A 182 4.87 0.85 -7.19
CA LEU A 182 3.90 -0.02 -7.85
C LEU A 182 2.47 0.46 -7.59
N THR A 183 1.80 0.90 -8.65
CA THR A 183 0.37 1.24 -8.67
C THR A 183 -0.37 0.32 -9.62
N THR A 184 -1.69 0.42 -9.71
CA THR A 184 -2.50 -0.34 -10.68
C THR A 184 -3.00 0.59 -11.78
N VAL A 185 -3.36 0.02 -12.93
CA VAL A 185 -4.05 0.77 -14.01
C VAL A 185 -5.42 1.32 -13.58
N LYS A 186 -5.98 0.84 -12.46
CA LYS A 186 -7.32 1.20 -11.94
C LYS A 186 -7.28 1.96 -10.62
N ALA A 187 -6.13 2.47 -10.19
CA ALA A 187 -6.04 3.22 -8.93
C ALA A 187 -6.82 4.55 -9.04
N ASN A 188 -7.75 4.79 -8.12
CA ASN A 188 -8.61 5.99 -8.10
C ASN A 188 -8.16 7.05 -7.09
N SER A 189 -6.95 6.95 -6.56
CA SER A 189 -6.41 7.82 -5.50
C SER A 189 -5.14 8.53 -5.94
N ASP A 190 -5.26 9.39 -6.96
CA ASP A 190 -4.16 10.15 -7.54
C ASP A 190 -3.44 11.02 -6.50
N GLU A 191 -4.18 11.68 -5.62
CA GLU A 191 -3.64 12.56 -4.57
C GLU A 191 -2.77 11.78 -3.56
N ILE A 192 -3.26 10.64 -3.07
CA ILE A 192 -2.54 9.77 -2.13
C ILE A 192 -1.24 9.26 -2.77
N ASN A 193 -1.29 8.85 -4.04
CA ASN A 193 -0.09 8.41 -4.76
C ASN A 193 0.93 9.56 -4.91
N VAL A 194 0.47 10.79 -5.19
CA VAL A 194 1.35 11.96 -5.33
C VAL A 194 2.05 12.30 -4.01
N GLU A 195 1.34 12.28 -2.88
CA GLU A 195 1.94 12.52 -1.55
C GLU A 195 3.09 11.53 -1.29
N LYS A 196 2.87 10.25 -1.56
CA LYS A 196 3.86 9.20 -1.32
C LYS A 196 5.07 9.30 -2.24
N ILE A 197 4.84 9.57 -3.53
CA ILE A 197 5.92 9.81 -4.49
C ILE A 197 6.77 11.00 -4.04
N ARG A 198 6.14 12.06 -3.49
CA ARG A 198 6.84 13.23 -2.96
C ARG A 198 7.75 12.87 -1.80
N THR A 199 7.29 12.07 -0.83
CA THR A 199 8.11 11.60 0.29
C THR A 199 9.37 10.86 -0.19
N VAL A 200 9.23 9.99 -1.20
CA VAL A 200 10.38 9.27 -1.77
C VAL A 200 11.33 10.22 -2.51
N ASN A 201 10.80 11.19 -3.26
CA ASN A 201 11.60 12.17 -4.01
C ASN A 201 12.37 13.13 -3.10
N GLU A 202 11.82 13.49 -1.93
CA GLU A 202 12.50 14.32 -0.92
C GLU A 202 13.79 13.67 -0.39
N LYS A 203 13.91 12.34 -0.44
CA LYS A 203 15.11 11.58 -0.07
C LYS A 203 16.10 11.35 -1.22
N ASP A 204 15.92 12.03 -2.35
CA ASP A 204 16.81 12.00 -3.53
C ASP A 204 17.10 10.57 -4.06
N LYS A 205 16.07 9.73 -4.03
CA LYS A 205 16.10 8.35 -4.54
C LYS A 205 15.60 8.28 -5.98
N GLN A 206 16.20 7.40 -6.78
CA GLN A 206 15.70 7.12 -8.14
C GLN A 206 14.34 6.41 -8.06
N ILE A 207 13.32 6.96 -8.72
CA ILE A 207 11.97 6.38 -8.73
C ILE A 207 11.67 5.75 -10.09
N VAL A 208 11.08 4.55 -10.07
CA VAL A 208 10.47 3.89 -11.24
C VAL A 208 8.99 3.65 -10.93
N LEU A 209 8.09 4.29 -11.67
CA LEU A 209 6.65 4.11 -11.49
C LEU A 209 6.19 2.93 -12.34
N VAL A 210 5.58 1.92 -11.72
CA VAL A 210 5.11 0.72 -12.40
C VAL A 210 3.60 0.60 -12.23
N GLN A 211 2.87 0.63 -13.33
CA GLN A 211 1.44 0.34 -13.38
C GLN A 211 1.23 -1.15 -13.67
N ASN A 212 0.74 -1.87 -12.67
CA ASN A 212 0.42 -3.29 -12.75
C ASN A 212 -1.03 -3.52 -13.24
N MET A 213 -1.37 -4.80 -13.45
CA MET A 213 -2.72 -5.29 -13.81
C MET A 213 -3.18 -4.89 -15.21
N ILE A 214 -2.26 -4.69 -16.17
CA ILE A 214 -2.65 -4.39 -17.56
C ILE A 214 -3.49 -5.49 -18.22
N ASP A 215 -3.44 -6.71 -17.68
CA ASP A 215 -4.24 -7.85 -18.13
C ASP A 215 -5.73 -7.69 -17.81
N SER A 216 -6.08 -6.88 -16.81
CA SER A 216 -7.46 -6.63 -16.41
C SER A 216 -8.17 -5.60 -17.28
N VAL A 217 -7.43 -4.75 -18.00
CA VAL A 217 -8.01 -3.75 -18.91
C VAL A 217 -8.80 -4.43 -20.03
N GLU A 218 -10.03 -3.97 -20.21
CA GLU A 218 -10.96 -4.40 -21.24
C GLU A 218 -11.23 -3.27 -22.23
N GLU A 219 -11.68 -3.64 -23.43
CA GLU A 219 -12.17 -2.70 -24.42
C GLU A 219 -13.48 -2.08 -23.92
N LYS A 220 -13.65 -0.78 -24.14
CA LYS A 220 -14.91 -0.10 -23.84
C LYS A 220 -15.90 -0.41 -24.96
N LEU A 221 -17.01 -1.05 -24.60
CA LEU A 221 -18.07 -1.41 -25.53
C LEU A 221 -19.21 -0.38 -25.44
N GLY A 222 -19.67 0.06 -26.61
CA GLY A 222 -20.90 0.83 -26.80
C GLY A 222 -22.08 -0.07 -27.14
N LYS A 223 -23.11 0.51 -27.75
CA LYS A 223 -24.34 -0.21 -28.14
C LYS A 223 -24.05 -1.41 -29.05
N ASN A 224 -24.76 -2.52 -28.82
CA ASN A 224 -24.66 -3.77 -29.58
C ASN A 224 -23.26 -4.42 -29.55
N GLY A 225 -22.43 -4.09 -28.56
CA GLY A 225 -21.08 -4.65 -28.41
C GLY A 225 -20.02 -4.04 -29.33
N ILE A 226 -20.30 -2.91 -29.97
CA ILE A 226 -19.31 -2.19 -30.80
C ILE A 226 -18.23 -1.61 -29.88
N ILE A 227 -16.95 -1.79 -30.23
CA ILE A 227 -15.83 -1.22 -29.47
C ILE A 227 -15.82 0.30 -29.69
N GLU A 228 -16.09 1.07 -28.63
CA GLU A 228 -15.94 2.53 -28.60
C GLU A 228 -14.49 2.93 -28.35
N GLU A 229 -13.76 2.14 -27.56
CA GLU A 229 -12.37 2.38 -27.24
C GLU A 229 -11.63 1.05 -27.04
N ASP A 230 -10.55 0.84 -27.80
CA ASP A 230 -9.76 -0.38 -27.70
C ASP A 230 -8.83 -0.36 -26.48
N LYS A 231 -8.35 -1.55 -26.10
CA LYS A 231 -7.50 -1.77 -24.93
C LYS A 231 -6.19 -0.96 -24.98
N ASP A 232 -5.55 -0.84 -26.14
CA ASP A 232 -4.26 -0.15 -26.25
C ASP A 232 -4.44 1.37 -26.10
N THR A 233 -5.54 1.92 -26.62
CA THR A 233 -5.90 3.33 -26.41
C THR A 233 -6.16 3.62 -24.93
N ILE A 234 -6.88 2.74 -24.24
CA ILE A 234 -7.14 2.86 -22.80
C ILE A 234 -5.83 2.80 -22.00
N LEU A 235 -4.96 1.82 -22.28
CA LEU A 235 -3.65 1.70 -21.62
C LEU A 235 -2.76 2.93 -21.84
N LYS A 236 -2.75 3.53 -23.04
CA LYS A 236 -2.03 4.77 -23.32
C LYS A 236 -2.52 5.94 -22.47
N LYS A 237 -3.84 6.06 -22.28
CA LYS A 237 -4.42 7.09 -21.39
C LYS A 237 -4.00 6.88 -19.93
N HIS A 238 -4.05 5.64 -19.44
CA HIS A 238 -3.58 5.33 -18.08
C HIS A 238 -2.08 5.60 -17.90
N LYS A 239 -1.25 5.29 -18.91
CA LYS A 239 0.19 5.60 -18.89
C LYS A 239 0.42 7.09 -18.77
N LYS A 240 -0.27 7.90 -19.60
CA LYS A 240 -0.18 9.37 -19.56
C LYS A 240 -0.63 9.95 -18.22
N ARG A 241 -1.67 9.38 -17.60
CA ARG A 241 -2.10 9.76 -16.25
C ARG A 241 -1.01 9.46 -15.21
N ALA A 242 -0.38 8.29 -15.27
CA ALA A 242 0.75 7.94 -14.41
C ALA A 242 1.97 8.84 -14.62
N GLU A 243 2.29 9.22 -15.86
CA GLU A 243 3.36 10.18 -16.15
C GLU A 243 3.07 11.55 -15.52
N ASN A 244 1.82 12.01 -15.59
CA ASN A 244 1.42 13.26 -14.94
C ASN A 244 1.49 13.17 -13.41
N LEU A 245 1.05 12.04 -12.83
CA LEU A 245 1.18 11.77 -11.39
C LEU A 245 2.63 11.86 -10.93
N LEU A 246 3.53 11.21 -11.67
CA LEU A 246 4.95 11.21 -11.37
C LEU A 246 5.56 12.61 -11.46
N LYS A 247 5.19 13.38 -12.49
CA LYS A 247 5.62 14.79 -12.63
C LYS A 247 5.15 15.65 -11.45
N SER A 248 3.90 15.50 -11.04
CA SER A 248 3.34 16.21 -9.88
C SER A 248 4.06 15.86 -8.59
N GLY A 249 4.28 14.57 -8.32
CA GLY A 249 4.98 14.12 -7.10
C GLY A 249 6.48 14.44 -7.07
N THR A 250 7.09 14.70 -8.22
CA THR A 250 8.54 14.94 -8.34
C THR A 250 8.91 16.41 -8.57
N ASN A 251 7.96 17.33 -8.46
CA ASN A 251 8.14 18.76 -8.77
C ASN A 251 8.73 18.99 -10.18
N ASN A 252 8.24 18.25 -11.18
CA ASN A 252 8.68 18.30 -12.59
C ASN A 252 10.17 17.97 -12.83
N LYS A 253 10.83 17.23 -11.94
CA LYS A 253 12.17 16.70 -12.22
C LYS A 253 12.14 15.73 -13.43
N GLU A 254 13.21 15.71 -14.21
CA GLU A 254 13.40 14.75 -15.31
C GLU A 254 14.09 13.46 -14.82
N GLY A 255 14.07 12.39 -15.62
CA GLY A 255 14.82 11.16 -15.33
C GLY A 255 14.02 9.98 -14.77
N PHE A 256 12.70 10.08 -14.71
CA PHE A 256 11.83 8.99 -14.22
C PHE A 256 11.17 8.20 -15.35
N GLU A 257 10.85 6.94 -15.08
CA GLU A 257 10.29 6.00 -16.05
C GLU A 257 8.94 5.46 -15.56
N VAL A 258 7.96 5.42 -16.46
CA VAL A 258 6.65 4.80 -16.24
C VAL A 258 6.55 3.52 -17.06
N ILE A 259 6.35 2.39 -16.39
CA ILE A 259 6.26 1.06 -17.03
C ILE A 259 4.89 0.46 -16.76
N GLN A 260 4.35 -0.24 -17.75
CA GLN A 260 3.07 -0.95 -17.66
C GLN A 260 3.31 -2.47 -17.75
N ILE A 261 2.92 -3.22 -16.72
CA ILE A 261 3.14 -4.67 -16.61
C ILE A 261 1.90 -5.45 -16.18
N SER A 262 1.93 -6.77 -16.40
CA SER A 262 1.05 -7.73 -15.72
C SER A 262 1.92 -8.69 -14.92
N ALA A 263 2.08 -8.42 -13.62
CA ALA A 263 2.81 -9.29 -12.71
C ALA A 263 2.23 -10.72 -12.69
N LEU A 264 0.90 -10.85 -12.83
CA LEU A 264 0.23 -12.14 -12.89
C LEU A 264 0.62 -12.95 -14.14
N ASN A 265 0.58 -12.33 -15.32
CA ASN A 265 1.01 -13.01 -16.55
C ASN A 265 2.52 -13.27 -16.54
N ALA A 266 3.32 -12.42 -15.89
CA ALA A 266 4.74 -12.67 -15.69
C ALA A 266 4.93 -13.93 -14.84
N LEU A 267 4.27 -14.02 -13.69
CA LEU A 267 4.34 -15.18 -12.80
C LEU A 267 3.89 -16.47 -13.50
N LYS A 268 2.70 -16.48 -14.14
CA LYS A 268 2.19 -17.63 -14.90
C LYS A 268 3.11 -17.99 -16.07
N GLY A 269 3.69 -16.98 -16.71
CA GLY A 269 4.63 -17.11 -17.82
C GLY A 269 5.93 -17.79 -17.41
N VAL A 270 6.51 -17.38 -16.28
CA VAL A 270 7.78 -17.93 -15.78
C VAL A 270 7.57 -19.32 -15.19
N THR A 271 6.63 -19.48 -14.27
CA THR A 271 6.38 -20.77 -13.57
C THR A 271 5.86 -21.85 -14.52
N GLY A 272 4.95 -21.48 -15.43
CA GLY A 272 4.40 -22.39 -16.44
C GLY A 272 5.25 -22.52 -17.70
N LYS A 273 6.41 -21.86 -17.79
CA LYS A 273 7.25 -21.76 -19.00
C LYS A 273 6.45 -21.32 -20.25
N ASN A 274 5.44 -20.49 -20.07
CA ASN A 274 4.55 -20.01 -21.13
C ASN A 274 5.06 -18.69 -21.72
N LYS A 275 5.78 -18.81 -22.85
CA LYS A 275 6.38 -17.66 -23.56
C LYS A 275 5.36 -16.61 -24.01
N LYS A 276 4.12 -17.01 -24.33
CA LYS A 276 3.06 -16.07 -24.75
C LYS A 276 2.62 -15.17 -23.59
N LEU A 277 2.41 -15.74 -22.41
CA LEU A 277 2.06 -14.98 -21.20
C LEU A 277 3.24 -14.12 -20.74
N TYR A 278 4.46 -14.67 -20.77
CA TYR A 278 5.69 -13.94 -20.47
C TYR A 278 5.83 -12.69 -21.35
N ASN A 279 5.70 -12.82 -22.68
CA ASN A 279 5.77 -11.68 -23.58
C ASN A 279 4.63 -10.67 -23.37
N LYS A 280 3.41 -11.15 -23.15
CA LYS A 280 2.24 -10.28 -22.88
C LYS A 280 2.31 -9.55 -21.54
N SER A 281 3.17 -10.00 -20.63
CA SER A 281 3.33 -9.40 -19.30
C SER A 281 4.13 -8.10 -19.28
N ASN A 282 4.88 -7.81 -20.35
CA ASN A 282 5.89 -6.74 -20.43
C ASN A 282 7.00 -6.82 -19.37
N ILE A 283 7.21 -7.96 -18.70
CA ILE A 283 8.23 -8.08 -17.63
C ILE A 283 9.66 -7.85 -18.14
N GLU A 284 9.97 -8.17 -19.41
CA GLU A 284 11.27 -7.86 -20.00
C GLU A 284 11.55 -6.35 -20.06
N CYS A 285 10.51 -5.53 -20.31
CA CYS A 285 10.65 -4.07 -20.32
C CYS A 285 10.98 -3.58 -18.91
N PHE A 286 10.29 -4.11 -17.90
CA PHE A 286 10.59 -3.84 -16.49
C PHE A 286 12.05 -4.20 -16.14
N ILE A 287 12.52 -5.41 -16.48
CA ILE A 287 13.90 -5.84 -16.20
C ILE A 287 14.91 -4.90 -16.85
N LYS A 288 14.73 -4.57 -18.15
CA LYS A 288 15.62 -3.66 -18.89
C LYS A 288 15.68 -2.27 -18.26
N THR A 289 14.54 -1.71 -17.85
CA THR A 289 14.52 -0.43 -17.14
C THR A 289 15.28 -0.52 -15.83
N ILE A 290 15.09 -1.57 -15.03
CA ILE A 290 15.82 -1.74 -13.76
C ILE A 290 17.33 -1.79 -14.02
N GLU A 291 17.80 -2.55 -15.01
CA GLU A 291 19.21 -2.59 -15.40
C GLU A 291 19.74 -1.21 -15.85
N MET A 292 18.91 -0.42 -16.54
CA MET A 292 19.26 0.95 -16.93
C MET A 292 19.33 1.88 -15.72
N CYS A 293 18.38 1.81 -14.79
CA CYS A 293 18.40 2.57 -13.55
C CYS A 293 19.63 2.21 -12.70
N VAL A 294 19.98 0.93 -12.59
CA VAL A 294 21.21 0.48 -11.92
C VAL A 294 22.44 1.15 -12.54
N LYS A 295 22.55 1.19 -13.87
CA LYS A 295 23.64 1.89 -14.56
C LYS A 295 23.66 3.39 -14.27
N LYS A 296 22.50 4.03 -14.11
CA LYS A 296 22.38 5.47 -13.79
C LYS A 296 22.78 5.77 -12.34
N VAL A 297 22.47 4.89 -11.40
CA VAL A 297 22.76 5.10 -9.96
C VAL A 297 24.20 4.70 -9.60
N MET A 298 24.80 3.75 -10.32
CA MET A 298 26.16 3.26 -10.05
C MET A 298 27.23 4.36 -9.96
N PRO A 299 27.27 5.40 -10.82
CA PRO A 299 28.21 6.50 -10.68
C PRO A 299 28.10 7.25 -9.34
N LYS A 300 26.88 7.44 -8.81
CA LYS A 300 26.64 8.10 -7.51
C LYS A 300 27.17 7.25 -6.35
N ILE A 301 26.95 5.93 -6.41
CA ILE A 301 27.47 4.97 -5.42
C ILE A 301 29.00 4.90 -5.47
N ASN A 302 29.56 4.88 -6.68
CA ASN A 302 31.02 4.91 -6.88
C ASN A 302 31.63 6.21 -6.35
N GLU A 303 30.98 7.37 -6.55
CA GLU A 303 31.43 8.64 -5.99
C GLU A 303 31.47 8.62 -4.46
N GLN A 304 30.45 8.05 -3.80
CA GLN A 304 30.45 7.89 -2.35
C GLN A 304 31.59 6.96 -1.88
N SER A 305 31.83 5.88 -2.62
CA SER A 305 32.95 4.97 -2.36
C SER A 305 34.31 5.67 -2.53
N GLU A 306 34.48 6.55 -3.52
CA GLU A 306 35.69 7.35 -3.69
C GLU A 306 35.93 8.32 -2.53
N ILE A 307 34.88 9.01 -2.07
CA ILE A 307 34.95 9.95 -0.95
C ILE A 307 35.46 9.20 0.28
N SER A 308 34.83 8.06 0.57
CA SER A 308 35.20 7.14 1.63
C SER A 308 36.68 6.71 1.60
N LEU A 309 37.21 6.29 0.44
CA LEU A 309 38.61 5.90 0.33
C LEU A 309 39.55 7.08 0.55
N ARG A 310 39.21 8.28 0.04
CA ARG A 310 40.03 9.48 0.22
C ARG A 310 40.09 9.92 1.68
N GLU A 311 38.98 9.84 2.39
CA GLU A 311 38.92 10.14 3.83
C GLU A 311 39.79 9.16 4.63
N ARG A 312 39.75 7.85 4.34
CA ARG A 312 40.66 6.90 5.01
C ARG A 312 42.13 7.19 4.70
N ILE A 313 42.47 7.52 3.45
CA ILE A 313 43.84 7.93 3.07
C ILE A 313 44.29 9.16 3.86
N ASP A 314 43.42 10.17 3.98
CA ASP A 314 43.72 11.38 4.75
C ASP A 314 43.95 11.10 6.22
N ASN A 315 43.16 10.21 6.80
CA ASN A 315 43.35 9.79 8.19
C ASN A 315 44.72 9.13 8.38
N ILE A 316 45.12 8.18 7.51
CA ILE A 316 46.44 7.53 7.57
C ILE A 316 47.57 8.57 7.50
N ILE A 317 47.51 9.47 6.51
CA ILE A 317 48.53 10.49 6.29
C ILE A 317 48.64 11.42 7.51
N THR A 318 47.51 11.82 8.08
CA THR A 318 47.49 12.79 9.18
C THR A 318 47.98 12.16 10.47
N THR A 319 47.51 10.95 10.79
CA THR A 319 48.00 10.15 11.92
C THR A 319 49.51 9.94 11.86
N ASP A 320 50.06 9.54 10.71
CA ASP A 320 51.50 9.30 10.57
C ASP A 320 52.33 10.58 10.74
N LYS A 321 51.85 11.73 10.22
CA LYS A 321 52.53 13.02 10.42
C LYS A 321 52.58 13.43 11.89
N GLU A 322 51.52 13.20 12.65
CA GLU A 322 51.50 13.55 14.06
C GLU A 322 52.41 12.71 14.91
N ILE A 323 52.49 11.41 14.60
CA ILE A 323 53.43 10.50 15.25
C ILE A 323 54.87 10.96 14.96
N LEU A 324 55.16 11.43 13.75
CA LEU A 324 56.47 11.99 13.38
C LEU A 324 56.77 13.35 14.05
N ASP A 325 55.75 14.21 14.20
CA ASP A 325 55.88 15.55 14.79
C ASP A 325 55.86 15.56 16.33
N GLU A 326 55.75 14.39 17.00
CA GLU A 326 55.60 14.22 18.46
C GLU A 326 54.50 15.09 19.09
N LYS A 327 53.42 15.38 18.36
CA LYS A 327 52.31 16.22 18.86
C LYS A 327 51.40 15.44 19.82
N ASN A 328 50.81 16.15 20.80
CA ASN A 328 49.98 15.58 21.87
C ASN A 328 48.63 15.00 21.38
N LEU A 329 48.08 14.08 22.19
CA LEU A 329 46.80 13.36 22.01
C LEU A 329 45.56 14.24 21.72
N GLU A 330 45.54 15.50 22.19
CA GLU A 330 44.39 16.40 22.04
C GLU A 330 44.08 16.76 20.57
N TYR A 331 45.08 16.74 19.67
CA TYR A 331 44.89 17.04 18.25
C TYR A 331 44.34 15.83 17.45
N ILE A 332 44.46 14.62 17.98
CA ILE A 332 43.93 13.40 17.34
C ILE A 332 42.43 13.25 17.58
N ASN A 333 41.96 13.67 18.75
CA ASN A 333 40.52 13.78 19.03
C ASN A 333 39.82 14.80 18.10
N SER A 334 40.54 15.83 17.62
CA SER A 334 39.99 16.76 16.62
C SER A 334 40.08 16.26 15.18
N LEU A 335 40.72 15.11 14.94
CA LEU A 335 40.86 14.47 13.63
C LEU A 335 39.98 13.26 13.42
N MET A 336 39.56 12.60 14.51
CA MET A 336 38.40 11.73 14.43
C MET A 336 37.18 12.62 14.19
N ASN A 337 36.65 12.61 12.96
CA ASN A 337 35.45 13.38 12.57
C ASN A 337 34.23 13.21 13.51
N VAL A 338 34.27 12.18 14.37
CA VAL A 338 33.33 11.89 15.46
C VAL A 338 34.15 11.41 16.67
N SER A 339 33.96 12.06 17.80
CA SER A 339 34.52 11.69 19.10
C SER A 339 33.49 10.94 19.96
N ASN A 340 33.94 10.35 21.07
CA ASN A 340 33.00 9.81 22.08
C ASN A 340 32.05 10.89 22.59
N GLY A 341 32.50 12.14 22.72
CA GLY A 341 31.64 13.26 23.11
C GLY A 341 30.53 13.56 22.10
N ASP A 342 30.80 13.46 20.79
CA ASP A 342 29.77 13.61 19.76
C ASP A 342 28.73 12.47 19.81
N ILE A 343 29.15 11.26 20.18
CA ILE A 343 28.24 10.12 20.39
C ILE A 343 27.45 10.33 21.69
N ASP A 344 28.09 10.82 22.76
CA ASP A 344 27.44 11.14 24.04
C ASP A 344 26.37 12.24 23.85
N ASP A 345 26.67 13.27 23.05
CA ASP A 345 25.70 14.30 22.65
C ASP A 345 24.53 13.68 21.87
N LEU A 346 24.81 12.72 20.96
CA LEU A 346 23.78 12.00 20.23
C LEU A 346 22.91 11.12 21.15
N VAL A 347 23.51 10.47 22.16
CA VAL A 347 22.81 9.71 23.20
C VAL A 347 21.92 10.63 24.02
N TYR A 348 22.45 11.78 24.43
CA TYR A 348 21.72 12.78 25.21
C TYR A 348 20.52 13.33 24.45
N ASP A 349 20.71 13.74 23.18
CA ASP A 349 19.66 14.19 22.28
C ASP A 349 18.58 13.10 22.08
N PHE A 350 19.01 11.85 21.95
CA PHE A 350 18.13 10.70 21.78
C PHE A 350 17.29 10.43 23.04
N GLU A 351 17.88 10.49 24.24
CA GLU A 351 17.14 10.34 25.50
C GLU A 351 16.15 11.50 25.73
N ILE A 352 16.53 12.75 25.44
CA ILE A 352 15.58 13.89 25.44
C ILE A 352 14.41 13.63 24.49
N SER A 353 14.71 13.10 23.30
CA SER A 353 13.70 12.82 22.28
C SER A 353 12.74 11.72 22.75
N LYS A 354 13.24 10.67 23.41
CA LYS A 354 12.42 9.65 24.06
C LYS A 354 11.53 10.23 25.15
N ASP A 355 12.05 11.14 25.97
CA ASP A 355 11.29 11.80 27.03
C ASP A 355 10.18 12.72 26.48
N LYS A 356 10.45 13.44 25.40
CA LYS A 356 9.45 14.23 24.66
C LYS A 356 8.33 13.33 24.15
N ILE A 357 8.67 12.25 23.46
CA ILE A 357 7.68 11.30 22.94
C ILE A 357 6.87 10.65 24.08
N SER A 358 7.54 10.25 25.18
CA SER A 358 6.88 9.71 26.38
C SER A 358 5.91 10.71 26.99
N SER A 359 6.25 12.00 26.99
CA SER A 359 5.39 13.09 27.45
C SER A 359 4.19 13.29 26.55
N GLU A 360 4.36 13.20 25.23
CA GLU A 360 3.27 13.25 24.26
C GLU A 360 2.28 12.09 24.43
N ILE A 361 2.79 10.86 24.62
CA ILE A 361 1.96 9.69 24.93
C ILE A 361 1.20 9.87 26.25
N LYS A 362 1.83 10.47 27.28
CA LYS A 362 1.16 10.80 28.56
C LYS A 362 0.08 11.87 28.38
N ALA A 363 0.32 12.87 27.54
CA ALA A 363 -0.66 13.92 27.23
C ALA A 363 -1.92 13.34 26.56
N ILE A 364 -1.75 12.34 25.69
CA ILE A 364 -2.88 11.59 25.12
C ILE A 364 -3.63 10.80 26.18
N ASN A 365 -2.94 10.06 27.06
CA ASN A 365 -3.58 9.35 28.19
C ASN A 365 -4.44 10.28 29.04
N LYS A 366 -3.94 11.49 29.31
CA LYS A 366 -4.70 12.52 30.00
C LYS A 366 -5.91 12.95 29.18
N SER A 367 -5.73 13.22 27.88
CA SER A 367 -6.84 13.62 27.02
C SER A 367 -7.91 12.55 26.87
N ILE A 368 -7.56 11.26 26.88
CA ILE A 368 -8.53 10.15 26.90
C ILE A 368 -9.36 10.21 28.16
N THR A 369 -8.71 10.42 29.30
CA THR A 369 -9.37 10.54 30.60
C THR A 369 -10.31 11.75 30.64
N ASP A 370 -9.85 12.90 30.13
CA ASP A 370 -10.66 14.12 30.02
C ASP A 370 -11.86 13.90 29.09
N THR A 371 -11.67 13.29 27.92
CA THR A 371 -12.75 12.94 26.98
C THR A 371 -13.77 12.01 27.61
N ILE A 372 -13.35 11.00 28.38
CA ILE A 372 -14.26 10.11 29.11
C ILE A 372 -15.06 10.90 30.16
N ASN A 373 -14.43 11.84 30.85
CA ASN A 373 -15.10 12.70 31.83
C ASN A 373 -16.10 13.67 31.18
N ASP A 374 -15.75 14.24 30.02
CA ASP A 374 -16.63 15.10 29.22
C ASP A 374 -17.87 14.31 28.74
N ILE A 375 -17.69 13.06 28.30
CA ILE A 375 -18.82 12.17 27.91
C ILE A 375 -19.70 11.86 29.13
N LYS A 376 -19.11 11.61 30.30
CA LYS A 376 -19.85 11.32 31.55
C LYS A 376 -20.62 12.53 32.06
N SER A 377 -20.06 13.73 31.95
CA SER A 377 -20.60 14.96 32.52
C SER A 377 -21.58 15.70 31.59
N SER A 378 -21.57 15.41 30.29
CA SER A 378 -22.51 15.98 29.34
C SER A 378 -23.96 15.58 29.66
N SER A 379 -24.87 16.55 29.72
CA SER A 379 -26.31 16.33 29.92
C SER A 379 -27.09 16.18 28.60
N SER A 380 -26.44 16.41 27.45
CA SER A 380 -27.07 16.31 26.13
C SER A 380 -27.32 14.86 25.75
N GLU A 381 -28.41 14.61 25.03
CA GLU A 381 -28.77 13.32 24.43
C GLU A 381 -28.47 13.29 22.93
N GLU A 382 -28.19 14.45 22.32
CA GLU A 382 -27.97 14.64 20.89
C GLU A 382 -26.59 14.18 20.44
N VAL A 383 -26.55 13.35 19.41
CA VAL A 383 -25.32 12.81 18.77
C VAL A 383 -24.30 13.90 18.40
N GLU A 384 -24.77 15.01 17.84
CA GLU A 384 -23.94 16.09 17.30
C GLU A 384 -23.09 16.76 18.39
N SER A 385 -23.61 16.82 19.62
CA SER A 385 -22.87 17.37 20.77
C SER A 385 -21.64 16.54 21.17
N TYR A 386 -21.70 15.21 20.99
CA TYR A 386 -20.59 14.30 21.31
C TYR A 386 -19.59 14.13 20.16
N LEU A 387 -20.00 14.40 18.91
CA LEU A 387 -19.06 14.45 17.77
C LEU A 387 -17.95 15.46 18.03
N SER A 388 -18.29 16.65 18.55
CA SER A 388 -17.30 17.67 18.91
C SER A 388 -16.33 17.24 20.03
N ILE A 389 -16.76 16.35 20.92
CA ILE A 389 -15.95 15.80 22.01
C ILE A 389 -14.97 14.75 21.47
N ILE A 390 -15.42 13.91 20.52
CA ILE A 390 -14.58 12.88 19.88
C ILE A 390 -13.63 13.48 18.83
N GLU A 391 -14.02 14.50 18.08
CA GLU A 391 -13.11 15.20 17.16
C GLU A 391 -11.91 15.81 17.88
N LYS A 392 -12.07 16.28 19.13
CA LYS A 392 -10.95 16.79 19.93
C LYS A 392 -9.89 15.72 20.19
N ILE A 393 -10.27 14.48 20.48
CA ILE A 393 -9.30 13.41 20.71
C ILE A 393 -8.67 12.93 19.40
N ASN A 394 -9.44 12.83 18.31
CA ASN A 394 -8.91 12.46 17.00
C ASN A 394 -7.89 13.50 16.49
N ASN A 395 -8.18 14.79 16.64
CA ASN A 395 -7.25 15.86 16.27
C ASN A 395 -5.99 15.87 17.15
N LYS A 396 -6.11 15.57 18.44
CA LYS A 396 -4.96 15.44 19.33
C LYS A 396 -4.11 14.21 18.99
N ASN A 397 -4.74 13.07 18.68
CA ASN A 397 -4.04 11.87 18.21
C ASN A 397 -3.21 12.18 16.96
N LEU A 398 -3.82 12.82 15.96
CA LEU A 398 -3.15 13.17 14.70
C LEU A 398 -2.01 14.19 14.91
N LYS A 399 -2.19 15.15 15.82
CA LYS A 399 -1.13 16.11 16.17
C LYS A 399 0.06 15.42 16.84
N MET A 400 -0.20 14.58 17.84
CA MET A 400 0.84 13.80 18.54
C MET A 400 1.60 12.92 17.56
N GLU A 401 0.87 12.24 16.68
CA GLU A 401 1.43 11.42 15.62
C GLU A 401 2.45 12.22 14.80
N ASN A 402 2.05 13.36 14.24
CA ASN A 402 2.97 14.21 13.47
C ASN A 402 4.19 14.68 14.27
N GLU A 403 4.02 14.99 15.55
CA GLU A 403 5.13 15.38 16.43
C GLU A 403 6.09 14.21 16.66
N ILE A 404 5.61 13.01 16.95
CA ILE A 404 6.43 11.80 17.07
C ILE A 404 7.23 11.55 15.79
N LEU A 405 6.59 11.63 14.62
CA LEU A 405 7.25 11.45 13.33
C LEU A 405 8.38 12.46 13.12
N SER A 406 8.14 13.73 13.47
CA SER A 406 9.12 14.79 13.34
C SER A 406 10.36 14.55 14.22
N ILE A 407 10.14 14.09 15.46
CA ILE A 407 11.21 13.78 16.40
C ILE A 407 12.03 12.60 15.89
N VAL A 408 11.37 11.51 15.47
CA VAL A 408 12.07 10.34 14.94
C VAL A 408 12.87 10.71 13.69
N LYS A 409 12.31 11.49 12.78
CA LYS A 409 13.00 11.96 11.57
C LYS A 409 14.27 12.74 11.92
N GLU A 410 14.21 13.66 12.88
CA GLU A 410 15.37 14.43 13.31
C GLU A 410 16.47 13.52 13.90
N CYS A 411 16.09 12.57 14.76
CA CYS A 411 17.02 11.60 15.33
C CYS A 411 17.68 10.72 14.24
N GLU A 412 16.88 10.21 13.30
CA GLU A 412 17.37 9.38 12.20
C GLU A 412 18.32 10.18 11.29
N ASP A 413 18.02 11.44 10.99
CA ASP A 413 18.91 12.30 10.19
C ASP A 413 20.26 12.56 10.90
N LYS A 414 20.26 12.80 12.22
CA LYS A 414 21.49 12.94 13.02
C LYS A 414 22.30 11.64 13.08
N LYS A 415 21.64 10.50 13.32
CA LYS A 415 22.27 9.17 13.28
C LYS A 415 22.91 8.89 11.93
N ASN A 416 22.21 9.20 10.84
CA ASN A 416 22.70 9.01 9.47
C ASN A 416 23.89 9.92 9.15
N ASP A 417 23.99 11.09 9.79
CA ASP A 417 25.17 11.95 9.73
C ASP A 417 26.40 11.33 10.39
N VAL A 418 26.22 10.68 11.55
CA VAL A 418 27.31 9.95 12.22
C VAL A 418 27.77 8.74 11.41
N TYR A 419 26.85 7.96 10.82
CA TYR A 419 27.21 6.90 9.87
C TYR A 419 28.09 7.42 8.74
N ARG A 420 27.74 8.58 8.16
CA ARG A 420 28.52 9.23 7.10
C ARG A 420 29.89 9.66 7.59
N LYS A 421 29.99 10.36 8.72
CA LYS A 421 31.26 10.84 9.29
C LYS A 421 32.20 9.72 9.73
N LEU A 422 31.64 8.61 10.21
CA LEU A 422 32.39 7.39 10.54
C LEU A 422 32.65 6.51 9.32
N ASN A 423 32.09 6.83 8.15
CA ASN A 423 32.26 6.07 6.91
C ASN A 423 31.82 4.59 7.07
N LEU A 424 30.70 4.39 7.75
CA LEU A 424 30.07 3.10 8.02
C LEU A 424 28.90 2.86 7.06
N ASP A 425 28.63 1.59 6.72
CA ASP A 425 27.51 1.21 5.86
C ASP A 425 26.22 1.03 6.67
N ILE A 426 25.19 1.81 6.33
CA ILE A 426 23.90 1.80 7.02
C ILE A 426 23.06 0.54 6.73
N ARG A 427 23.41 -0.24 5.69
CA ARG A 427 22.57 -1.33 5.14
C ARG A 427 22.49 -2.59 6.02
N PHE A 428 23.28 -2.70 7.07
CA PHE A 428 23.53 -3.96 7.79
C PHE A 428 22.70 -4.22 9.06
N ASN A 429 21.74 -3.37 9.45
CA ASN A 429 20.91 -3.65 10.63
C ASN A 429 19.56 -2.94 10.58
N TYR A 430 18.51 -3.62 10.12
CA TYR A 430 17.18 -3.03 10.01
C TYR A 430 16.08 -3.89 10.61
N LEU A 431 15.16 -3.25 11.32
CA LEU A 431 13.91 -3.84 11.78
C LEU A 431 12.80 -2.80 11.60
N LEU A 432 11.67 -3.17 10.99
CA LEU A 432 10.55 -2.21 10.91
C LEU A 432 9.72 -2.34 12.20
N PRO A 433 9.27 -1.22 12.79
CA PRO A 433 8.20 -1.28 13.79
C PRO A 433 6.93 -1.90 13.18
N SER A 434 5.94 -2.36 13.95
CA SER A 434 4.61 -2.81 13.46
C SER A 434 3.48 -2.11 14.18
N MET A 435 2.38 -1.80 13.49
CA MET A 435 1.13 -1.34 14.11
C MET A 435 -0.14 -1.64 13.28
N GLU A 436 -1.30 -1.49 13.94
CA GLU A 436 -2.66 -1.19 13.44
C GLU A 436 -3.24 -0.13 14.38
N SER A 437 -3.82 0.98 13.90
CA SER A 437 -4.66 1.86 14.71
C SER A 437 -6.15 1.66 14.37
N LYS A 438 -7.06 2.29 15.11
CA LYS A 438 -8.51 2.30 14.83
C LYS A 438 -9.04 3.67 15.18
N ASN A 439 -9.94 4.20 14.35
CA ASN A 439 -10.66 5.44 14.64
C ASN A 439 -11.73 5.24 15.74
N ILE A 440 -12.02 6.31 16.46
CA ILE A 440 -13.01 6.36 17.54
C ILE A 440 -14.30 6.99 16.99
N ASP A 441 -15.44 6.32 17.19
CA ASP A 441 -16.77 6.81 16.80
C ASP A 441 -17.68 6.97 18.04
N VAL A 442 -18.66 7.88 17.96
CA VAL A 442 -19.73 7.97 18.97
C VAL A 442 -20.66 6.77 18.81
N LYS A 443 -21.03 6.10 19.91
CA LYS A 443 -22.03 5.04 19.91
C LYS A 443 -23.40 5.60 20.26
N HIS A 444 -24.44 5.02 19.66
CA HIS A 444 -25.81 5.48 19.80
C HIS A 444 -26.71 4.30 20.14
N LYS A 445 -27.74 4.59 20.92
CA LYS A 445 -28.88 3.73 21.19
C LYS A 445 -30.16 4.44 20.74
N TYR A 446 -31.23 3.68 20.60
CA TYR A 446 -32.55 4.24 20.30
C TYR A 446 -33.40 4.19 21.57
N GLU A 447 -34.01 5.31 21.93
CA GLU A 447 -34.97 5.40 23.02
C GLU A 447 -36.35 5.80 22.49
N GLU A 448 -37.38 5.09 22.93
CA GLU A 448 -38.78 5.43 22.60
C GLU A 448 -39.17 6.73 23.30
N ARG A 449 -39.46 7.77 22.52
CA ARG A 449 -39.92 9.07 23.01
C ARG A 449 -41.34 9.33 22.50
N LYS A 450 -42.09 10.12 23.28
CA LYS A 450 -43.47 10.51 22.94
C LYS A 450 -43.49 11.96 22.53
N ARG A 451 -43.99 12.27 21.33
CA ARG A 451 -44.28 13.64 20.91
C ARG A 451 -45.76 13.82 20.62
N LEU A 452 -46.26 15.02 20.86
CA LEU A 452 -47.62 15.40 20.55
C LEU A 452 -47.68 15.90 19.11
N VAL A 453 -48.31 15.14 18.23
CA VAL A 453 -48.51 15.50 16.81
C VAL A 453 -49.95 15.96 16.62
N GLU A 454 -50.13 17.03 15.86
CA GLU A 454 -51.44 17.62 15.62
C GLU A 454 -52.39 16.68 14.86
N LYS A 455 -53.65 16.56 15.31
CA LYS A 455 -54.68 15.81 14.58
C LYS A 455 -55.22 16.66 13.42
N ASP A 456 -55.17 16.14 12.20
CA ASP A 456 -55.68 16.84 11.02
C ASP A 456 -57.22 16.98 11.02
N GLY A 457 -57.72 18.07 10.42
CA GLY A 457 -59.15 18.37 10.25
C GLY A 457 -59.62 19.72 10.82
N VAL A 458 -60.59 20.35 10.14
CA VAL A 458 -61.15 21.69 10.49
C VAL A 458 -61.74 21.73 11.90
N LEU A 459 -62.34 20.63 12.36
CA LEU A 459 -62.88 20.47 13.73
C LEU A 459 -61.78 20.44 14.81
N ASN A 460 -60.57 19.97 14.47
CA ASN A 460 -59.43 19.88 15.39
C ASN A 460 -58.63 21.19 15.46
N LYS A 461 -58.76 22.09 14.47
CA LYS A 461 -58.26 23.48 14.55
C LYS A 461 -59.04 24.31 15.57
N GLY A 462 -60.38 24.16 15.63
CA GLY A 462 -61.21 24.83 16.63
C GLY A 462 -60.95 24.37 18.07
N LYS A 463 -60.56 23.11 18.27
CA LYS A 463 -60.22 22.56 19.59
C LYS A 463 -58.86 23.05 20.13
N ARG A 464 -57.89 23.35 19.27
CA ARG A 464 -56.60 23.96 19.63
C ARG A 464 -56.72 25.40 20.14
N PHE A 465 -57.75 26.13 19.70
CA PHE A 465 -58.02 27.49 20.16
C PHE A 465 -58.58 27.53 21.60
N LEU A 466 -59.15 26.41 22.08
CA LEU A 466 -59.75 26.28 23.41
C LEU A 466 -58.83 25.58 24.43
N SER A 467 -57.63 25.12 24.03
CA SER A 467 -56.71 24.37 24.90
C SER A 467 -56.12 25.21 26.05
N HIS A 468 -56.18 26.55 25.95
CA HIS A 468 -55.82 27.44 27.06
C HIS A 468 -56.85 27.49 28.20
N ILE A 469 -58.04 26.90 28.03
CA ILE A 469 -59.15 26.96 29.01
C ILE A 469 -59.47 25.59 29.62
N PHE A 470 -59.29 24.48 28.89
CA PHE A 470 -59.61 23.12 29.37
C PHE A 470 -58.52 22.11 28.97
N HIS A 471 -57.58 21.84 29.89
CA HIS A 471 -56.51 20.81 29.85
C HIS A 471 -55.64 20.68 28.57
N GLU A 472 -54.32 20.68 28.75
CA GLU A 472 -53.28 20.86 27.71
C GLU A 472 -53.21 19.80 26.58
N GLU A 473 -53.91 18.66 26.68
CA GLU A 473 -53.79 17.56 25.69
C GLU A 473 -54.86 17.58 24.57
N TRP A 474 -55.77 18.56 24.57
CA TRP A 474 -56.93 18.56 23.68
C TRP A 474 -56.58 19.03 22.24
N GLY A 475 -56.44 18.08 21.30
CA GLY A 475 -56.22 18.37 19.87
C GLY A 475 -54.99 17.69 19.25
N TYR A 476 -54.17 17.04 20.09
CA TYR A 476 -52.97 16.32 19.69
C TYR A 476 -53.17 14.79 19.77
N LYS A 477 -52.33 14.03 19.08
CA LYS A 477 -52.18 12.57 19.19
C LYS A 477 -50.76 12.30 19.68
N GLN A 478 -50.60 11.45 20.70
CA GLN A 478 -49.27 10.95 21.06
C GLN A 478 -48.79 10.01 19.95
N GLU A 479 -47.66 10.34 19.36
CA GLU A 479 -46.94 9.50 18.41
C GLU A 479 -45.63 9.06 19.09
N GLU A 480 -45.42 7.76 19.18
CA GLU A 480 -44.18 7.15 19.65
C GLU A 480 -43.18 7.13 18.49
N TYR A 481 -41.98 7.64 18.73
CA TYR A 481 -40.89 7.65 17.76
C TYR A 481 -39.57 7.30 18.45
N ASP A 482 -38.72 6.58 17.73
CA ASP A 482 -37.38 6.23 18.21
C ASP A 482 -36.45 7.43 17.99
N GLU A 483 -35.99 8.03 19.07
CA GLU A 483 -34.99 9.08 19.04
C GLU A 483 -33.60 8.46 19.19
N GLN A 484 -32.67 8.87 18.31
CA GLN A 484 -31.28 8.40 18.38
C GLN A 484 -30.55 9.17 19.48
N VAL A 485 -30.34 8.51 20.61
CA VAL A 485 -29.68 9.07 21.79
C VAL A 485 -28.29 8.47 21.93
N VAL A 486 -27.33 9.23 22.44
CA VAL A 486 -25.96 8.72 22.65
C VAL A 486 -25.94 7.59 23.68
N ASP A 487 -25.30 6.48 23.32
CA ASP A 487 -24.97 5.41 24.26
C ASP A 487 -23.63 5.75 24.92
N LYS A 488 -23.72 6.43 26.06
CA LYS A 488 -22.54 6.91 26.81
C LYS A 488 -21.64 5.76 27.23
N ASP A 489 -22.20 4.67 27.74
CA ASP A 489 -21.42 3.53 28.24
C ASP A 489 -20.72 2.80 27.08
N ALA A 490 -21.41 2.59 25.96
CA ALA A 490 -20.79 2.00 24.77
C ALA A 490 -19.76 2.93 24.11
N THR A 491 -19.97 4.25 24.17
CA THR A 491 -19.01 5.26 23.66
C THR A 491 -17.77 5.28 24.52
N ILE A 492 -17.90 5.28 25.85
CA ILE A 492 -16.78 5.21 26.80
C ILE A 492 -16.03 3.87 26.64
N ALA A 493 -16.75 2.77 26.48
CA ALA A 493 -16.14 1.47 26.22
C ALA A 493 -15.36 1.46 24.90
N MET A 494 -15.86 2.11 23.84
CA MET A 494 -15.12 2.25 22.58
C MET A 494 -13.87 3.10 22.73
N VAL A 495 -13.96 4.28 23.35
CA VAL A 495 -12.80 5.14 23.64
C VAL A 495 -11.74 4.36 24.41
N THR A 496 -12.14 3.61 25.43
CA THR A 496 -11.23 2.81 26.26
C THR A 496 -10.61 1.64 25.47
N ASN A 497 -11.42 0.89 24.72
CA ASN A 497 -10.99 -0.30 23.98
C ASN A 497 -10.19 0.02 22.71
N VAL A 498 -10.27 1.24 22.19
CA VAL A 498 -9.48 1.70 21.05
C VAL A 498 -8.19 2.36 21.53
N CYS A 499 -8.27 3.28 22.50
CA CYS A 499 -7.13 4.10 22.89
C CYS A 499 -6.08 3.35 23.72
N ASN A 500 -6.49 2.54 24.70
CA ASN A 500 -5.53 1.85 25.58
C ASN A 500 -4.63 0.86 24.83
N PRO A 501 -5.16 0.02 23.92
CA PRO A 501 -4.31 -0.82 23.08
C PRO A 501 -3.41 -0.01 22.13
N ASN A 502 -3.87 1.12 21.59
CA ASN A 502 -3.06 1.98 20.71
C ASN A 502 -1.85 2.56 21.44
N ILE A 503 -2.02 3.00 22.69
CA ILE A 503 -0.92 3.48 23.55
C ILE A 503 0.12 2.40 23.81
N GLY A 504 -0.30 1.20 24.21
CA GLY A 504 0.63 0.08 24.41
C GLY A 504 1.44 -0.25 23.14
N LYS A 505 0.82 -0.10 21.97
CA LYS A 505 1.49 -0.29 20.68
C LYS A 505 2.50 0.83 20.35
N TYR A 506 2.20 2.11 20.62
CA TYR A 506 3.17 3.20 20.38
C TYR A 506 4.41 2.99 21.25
N ILE A 507 4.22 2.53 22.49
CA ILE A 507 5.32 2.17 23.39
C ILE A 507 6.18 1.05 22.78
N ASN A 508 5.57 0.00 22.21
CA ASN A 508 6.32 -1.07 21.55
C ASN A 508 7.10 -0.57 20.34
N ILE A 509 6.54 0.32 19.51
CA ILE A 509 7.26 0.93 18.37
C ILE A 509 8.49 1.68 18.85
N LEU A 510 8.33 2.51 19.89
CA LEU A 510 9.44 3.29 20.42
C LEU A 510 10.50 2.39 21.03
N TRP A 511 10.10 1.26 21.61
CA TRP A 511 11.03 0.26 22.08
C TRP A 511 11.79 -0.41 20.93
N ASP A 512 11.11 -0.76 19.84
CA ASP A 512 11.70 -1.36 18.63
C ASP A 512 12.68 -0.40 17.95
N TRP A 513 12.26 0.86 17.77
CA TRP A 513 13.10 1.94 17.26
C TRP A 513 14.28 2.21 18.18
N SER A 514 14.06 2.31 19.50
CA SER A 514 15.13 2.57 20.47
C SER A 514 16.15 1.44 20.53
N THR A 515 15.71 0.19 20.42
CA THR A 515 16.61 -0.96 20.36
C THR A 515 17.54 -0.86 19.14
N GLN A 516 17.02 -0.45 17.99
CA GLN A 516 17.82 -0.25 16.77
C GLN A 516 18.76 0.94 16.85
N TYR A 517 18.26 2.05 17.40
CA TYR A 517 19.06 3.25 17.59
C TYR A 517 20.23 2.93 18.52
N ASN A 518 19.99 2.24 19.64
CA ASN A 518 21.04 1.78 20.57
C ASN A 518 22.04 0.81 19.92
N LYS A 519 21.57 -0.09 19.03
CA LYS A 519 22.48 -0.95 18.27
C LYS A 519 23.41 -0.13 17.37
N SER A 520 22.91 0.95 16.78
CA SER A 520 23.70 1.87 15.97
C SER A 520 24.71 2.64 16.82
N LEU A 521 24.30 3.12 17.99
CA LEU A 521 25.18 3.78 18.96
C LEU A 521 26.33 2.87 19.41
N ASN A 522 26.05 1.60 19.70
CA ASN A 522 27.10 0.63 20.05
C ASN A 522 28.11 0.46 18.91
N ILE A 523 27.65 0.36 17.66
CA ILE A 523 28.54 0.29 16.49
C ILE A 523 29.41 1.55 16.40
N PHE A 524 28.87 2.73 16.73
CA PHE A 524 29.64 3.97 16.72
C PHE A 524 30.72 3.98 17.81
N TYR A 525 30.38 3.59 19.04
CA TYR A 525 31.35 3.47 20.12
C TYR A 525 32.43 2.42 19.81
N ASP A 526 32.04 1.26 19.28
CA ASP A 526 32.97 0.20 18.89
C ASP A 526 33.94 0.70 17.80
N GLU A 527 33.44 1.42 16.79
CA GLU A 527 34.27 1.99 15.72
C GLU A 527 35.22 3.09 16.23
N VAL A 528 34.75 4.02 17.09
CA VAL A 528 35.60 5.07 17.67
C VAL A 528 36.66 4.46 18.59
N THR A 529 36.29 3.46 19.41
CA THR A 529 37.22 2.74 20.28
C THR A 529 38.27 1.99 19.46
N LYS A 530 37.84 1.27 18.41
CA LYS A 530 38.75 0.58 17.49
C LYS A 530 39.78 1.55 16.91
N ARG A 531 39.36 2.73 16.45
CA ARG A 531 40.29 3.75 15.90
C ARG A 531 41.28 4.30 16.93
N ALA A 532 40.84 4.51 18.17
CA ALA A 532 41.73 4.96 19.24
C ALA A 532 42.78 3.89 19.58
N GLU A 533 42.38 2.62 19.67
CA GLU A 533 43.28 1.49 19.89
C GLU A 533 44.26 1.31 18.71
N GLU A 534 43.79 1.44 17.47
CA GLU A 534 44.62 1.44 16.26
C GLU A 534 45.73 2.50 16.33
N TYR A 535 45.39 3.72 16.74
CA TYR A 535 46.33 4.82 16.90
C TYR A 535 47.38 4.52 17.98
N GLU A 536 46.96 4.13 19.18
CA GLU A 536 47.87 3.81 20.29
C GLU A 536 48.80 2.64 19.95
N LYS A 537 48.30 1.63 19.23
CA LYS A 537 49.11 0.53 18.70
C LYS A 537 50.16 1.05 17.73
N LYS A 538 49.80 1.92 16.78
CA LYS A 538 50.75 2.55 15.83
C LYS A 538 51.80 3.44 16.49
N LYS A 539 51.44 4.13 17.55
CA LYS A 539 52.36 5.00 18.32
C LYS A 539 53.41 4.20 19.08
N LYS A 540 53.06 3.02 19.60
CA LYS A 540 53.97 2.13 20.36
C LYS A 540 54.92 1.32 19.47
N GLN A 541 54.67 1.27 18.16
CA GLN A 541 55.54 0.59 17.21
C GLN A 541 56.80 1.41 16.91
N ASN A 542 57.87 0.74 16.48
CA ASN A 542 59.09 1.41 16.01
C ASN A 542 58.75 2.37 14.86
N ILE A 543 59.44 3.50 14.79
CA ILE A 543 59.25 4.52 13.75
C ILE A 543 60.37 4.37 12.72
N GLU A 544 60.01 4.02 11.47
CA GLU A 544 60.93 4.03 10.33
C GLU A 544 60.56 5.21 9.42
N THR A 545 61.16 6.38 9.67
CA THR A 545 60.79 7.66 9.03
C THR A 545 60.79 7.59 7.51
N TYR A 546 61.78 6.94 6.91
CA TYR A 546 61.88 6.77 5.45
C TYR A 546 60.66 6.03 4.87
N ASP A 547 60.25 4.93 5.51
CA ASP A 547 59.11 4.14 5.08
C ASP A 547 57.80 4.91 5.21
N ILE A 548 57.60 5.62 6.33
CA ILE A 548 56.42 6.44 6.58
C ILE A 548 56.32 7.60 5.56
N GLU A 549 57.41 8.32 5.31
CA GLU A 549 57.43 9.40 4.32
C GLU A 549 57.15 8.89 2.89
N GLU A 550 57.66 7.72 2.52
CA GLU A 550 57.38 7.09 1.22
C GLU A 550 55.90 6.70 1.11
N VAL A 551 55.31 6.12 2.16
CA VAL A 551 53.86 5.80 2.21
C VAL A 551 53.04 7.07 2.03
N ILE A 552 53.32 8.14 2.79
CA ILE A 552 52.59 9.42 2.68
C ILE A 552 52.68 9.97 1.24
N LYS A 553 53.86 9.94 0.62
CA LYS A 553 54.05 10.41 -0.76
C LYS A 553 53.22 9.58 -1.74
N ASN A 554 53.25 8.26 -1.63
CA ASN A 554 52.54 7.36 -2.53
C ASN A 554 51.02 7.46 -2.35
N LEU A 555 50.53 7.52 -1.10
CA LEU A 555 49.11 7.71 -0.81
C LEU A 555 48.58 9.06 -1.31
N LYS A 556 49.34 10.16 -1.18
CA LYS A 556 48.98 11.46 -1.78
C LYS A 556 48.86 11.36 -3.30
N SER A 557 49.79 10.65 -3.94
CA SER A 557 49.74 10.39 -5.39
C SER A 557 48.47 9.63 -5.76
N ILE A 558 48.18 8.51 -5.09
CA ILE A 558 46.96 7.71 -5.30
C ILE A 558 45.71 8.56 -5.10
N LYS A 559 45.60 9.30 -3.97
CA LYS A 559 44.48 10.20 -3.69
C LYS A 559 44.24 11.20 -4.84
N SER A 560 45.30 11.74 -5.42
CA SER A 560 45.20 12.66 -6.56
C SER A 560 44.72 11.96 -7.84
N LYS A 561 45.07 10.69 -8.06
CA LYS A 561 44.57 9.88 -9.19
C LYS A 561 43.08 9.59 -9.06
N ILE A 562 42.58 9.31 -7.85
CA ILE A 562 41.14 9.07 -7.60
C ILE A 562 40.31 10.26 -8.11
N ARG A 563 40.80 11.51 -8.05
CA ARG A 563 40.09 12.69 -8.61
C ARG A 563 40.04 12.70 -10.14
N LYS A 564 41.04 12.15 -10.81
CA LYS A 564 41.19 12.21 -12.28
C LYS A 564 40.48 11.08 -13.03
N LEU A 565 40.18 9.97 -12.34
CA LEU A 565 39.48 8.81 -12.90
C LEU A 565 37.96 9.01 -13.04
N ARG A 566 37.45 10.19 -12.67
CA ARG A 566 36.01 10.50 -12.70
C ARG A 566 35.49 10.45 -14.14
N PRO A 567 34.52 9.58 -14.47
CA PRO A 567 33.86 9.61 -15.76
C PRO A 567 33.20 10.99 -15.98
N LYS A 568 33.24 11.52 -17.20
CA LYS A 568 32.45 12.73 -17.53
C LYS A 568 30.99 12.44 -17.22
N LYS A 569 30.32 13.31 -16.44
CA LYS A 569 28.87 13.25 -16.20
C LYS A 569 28.18 13.08 -17.55
N GLN A 570 27.63 11.91 -17.82
CA GLN A 570 26.62 11.79 -18.85
C GLN A 570 25.39 12.52 -18.32
N ASN A 571 24.87 13.45 -19.11
CA ASN A 571 23.63 14.12 -18.78
C ASN A 571 22.58 13.07 -18.42
N GLU A 572 21.83 13.33 -17.34
CA GLU A 572 20.66 12.58 -16.89
C GLU A 572 19.53 12.71 -17.92
N VAL A 573 19.77 12.28 -19.15
CA VAL A 573 18.75 12.24 -20.17
C VAL A 573 17.87 11.06 -19.83
N ALA A 574 16.62 11.34 -19.50
CA ALA A 574 15.57 10.33 -19.45
C ALA A 574 15.57 9.59 -20.79
N VAL A 575 16.14 8.39 -20.81
CA VAL A 575 15.93 7.47 -21.92
C VAL A 575 14.51 6.96 -21.74
N THR A 576 13.55 7.69 -22.30
CA THR A 576 12.27 7.10 -22.65
C THR A 576 12.63 5.93 -23.55
N LEU A 577 12.51 4.70 -23.05
CA LEU A 577 12.38 3.57 -23.96
C LEU A 577 11.12 3.88 -24.76
N ASN A 578 11.31 4.39 -25.98
CA ASN A 578 10.23 4.48 -26.94
C ASN A 578 9.70 3.06 -27.09
N ASP A 579 8.56 2.79 -26.45
CA ASP A 579 7.72 1.60 -26.64
C ASP A 579 7.25 1.46 -28.11
N ASP A 580 7.67 2.37 -29.00
CA ASP A 580 7.35 2.41 -30.43
C ASP A 580 7.92 1.23 -31.24
N LYS A 581 8.60 0.28 -30.59
CA LYS A 581 8.90 -1.03 -31.17
C LYS A 581 8.15 -2.17 -30.49
N LYS A 582 6.88 -1.97 -30.11
CA LYS A 582 5.94 -3.07 -30.36
C LYS A 582 5.88 -3.24 -31.87
N GLU A 583 6.15 -4.46 -32.37
CA GLU A 583 5.78 -4.83 -33.74
C GLU A 583 4.43 -4.19 -34.01
N THR A 584 4.37 -3.33 -35.02
CA THR A 584 3.11 -2.82 -35.53
C THR A 584 2.26 -4.06 -35.71
N ILE A 585 1.25 -4.24 -34.85
CA ILE A 585 0.30 -5.32 -35.01
C ILE A 585 -0.22 -5.06 -36.42
N LYS A 586 0.18 -5.91 -37.38
CA LYS A 586 -0.39 -5.87 -38.71
C LYS A 586 -1.87 -6.07 -38.47
N VAL A 587 -2.63 -4.97 -38.50
CA VAL A 587 -4.07 -4.99 -38.47
C VAL A 587 -4.46 -5.69 -39.74
N SER A 588 -4.58 -7.01 -39.62
CA SER A 588 -5.04 -7.88 -40.68
C SER A 588 -6.54 -7.71 -40.63
N ASN A 589 -7.08 -6.97 -41.59
CA ASN A 589 -8.50 -6.93 -41.81
C ASN A 589 -8.94 -8.34 -42.17
N CYS A 590 -9.45 -9.08 -41.19
CA CYS A 590 -10.03 -10.38 -41.40
C CYS A 590 -11.47 -10.17 -41.88
N SER A 591 -11.81 -10.69 -43.06
CA SER A 591 -13.19 -10.67 -43.51
C SER A 591 -14.01 -11.62 -42.63
N ILE A 592 -14.82 -11.04 -41.74
CA ILE A 592 -15.78 -11.82 -40.95
C ILE A 592 -16.98 -12.10 -41.86
N SER A 593 -17.35 -13.37 -42.00
CA SER A 593 -18.56 -13.72 -42.75
C SER A 593 -19.81 -13.19 -42.05
N ASN A 594 -20.88 -12.91 -42.82
CA ASN A 594 -22.17 -12.53 -42.24
C ASN A 594 -22.66 -13.52 -41.18
N VAL A 595 -22.39 -14.82 -41.37
CA VAL A 595 -22.73 -15.87 -40.39
C VAL A 595 -21.98 -15.67 -39.08
N GLN A 596 -20.65 -15.48 -39.12
CA GLN A 596 -19.85 -15.26 -37.91
C GLN A 596 -20.26 -13.97 -37.19
N TYR A 597 -20.54 -12.90 -37.92
CA TYR A 597 -21.04 -11.65 -37.33
C TYR A 597 -22.41 -11.83 -36.69
N ASN A 598 -23.34 -12.52 -37.36
CA ASN A 598 -24.66 -12.81 -36.81
C ASN A 598 -24.59 -13.70 -35.56
N VAL A 599 -23.70 -14.69 -35.53
CA VAL A 599 -23.45 -15.53 -34.33
C VAL A 599 -22.87 -14.69 -33.19
N TYR A 600 -21.91 -13.80 -33.48
CA TYR A 600 -21.38 -12.87 -32.49
C TYR A 600 -22.47 -11.97 -31.91
N LYS A 601 -23.31 -11.38 -32.78
CA LYS A 601 -24.43 -10.52 -32.36
C LYS A 601 -25.44 -11.29 -31.51
N LEU A 602 -25.84 -12.49 -31.94
CA LEU A 602 -26.73 -13.36 -31.19
C LEU A 602 -26.15 -13.71 -29.82
N SER A 603 -24.85 -14.04 -29.75
CA SER A 603 -24.16 -14.34 -28.49
C SER A 603 -24.18 -13.15 -27.53
N ASN A 604 -23.98 -11.92 -28.02
CA ASN A 604 -24.07 -10.71 -27.21
C ASN A 604 -25.52 -10.43 -26.77
N GLU A 605 -26.51 -10.60 -27.65
CA GLU A 605 -27.93 -10.43 -27.29
C GLU A 605 -28.36 -11.42 -26.19
N ILE A 606 -27.89 -12.67 -26.25
CA ILE A 606 -28.14 -13.66 -25.20
C ILE A 606 -27.51 -13.22 -23.88
N LEU A 607 -26.26 -12.75 -23.90
CA LEU A 607 -25.57 -12.21 -22.72
C LEU A 607 -26.34 -11.04 -22.09
N GLU A 608 -26.73 -10.06 -22.90
CA GLU A 608 -27.49 -8.89 -22.46
C GLU A 608 -28.84 -9.29 -21.85
N ARG A 609 -29.59 -10.17 -22.53
CA ARG A 609 -30.89 -10.66 -22.01
C ARG A 609 -30.74 -11.36 -20.66
N ASN A 610 -29.70 -12.18 -20.48
CA ASN A 610 -29.44 -12.85 -19.20
C ASN A 610 -29.11 -11.85 -18.08
N TYR A 611 -28.37 -10.79 -18.39
CA TYR A 611 -28.11 -9.72 -17.42
C TYR A 611 -29.37 -8.95 -17.03
N LEU A 612 -30.25 -8.67 -18.00
CA LEU A 612 -31.54 -8.04 -17.74
C LEU A 612 -32.44 -8.92 -16.86
N LEU A 613 -32.37 -10.26 -17.01
CA LEU A 613 -33.06 -11.19 -16.12
C LEU A 613 -32.55 -11.08 -14.67
N VAL A 614 -31.23 -10.97 -14.48
CA VAL A 614 -30.64 -10.74 -13.15
C VAL A 614 -31.16 -9.43 -12.55
N GLY A 615 -31.16 -8.34 -13.32
CA GLY A 615 -31.71 -7.06 -12.86
C GLY A 615 -33.19 -7.13 -12.48
N LYS A 616 -34.00 -7.79 -13.32
CA LYS A 616 -35.43 -8.03 -13.05
C LYS A 616 -35.65 -8.85 -11.78
N TYR A 617 -34.89 -9.93 -11.58
CA TYR A 617 -34.97 -10.76 -10.39
C TYR A 617 -34.68 -9.96 -9.11
N ILE A 618 -33.60 -9.17 -9.10
CA ILE A 618 -33.23 -8.33 -7.95
C ILE A 618 -34.35 -7.32 -7.65
N LYS A 619 -34.96 -6.71 -8.68
CA LYS A 619 -36.10 -5.80 -8.52
C LYS A 619 -37.33 -6.51 -7.93
N GLU A 620 -37.64 -7.72 -8.36
CA GLU A 620 -38.76 -8.49 -7.80
C GLU A 620 -38.51 -8.84 -6.33
N LYS A 621 -37.28 -9.27 -5.98
CA LYS A 621 -36.89 -9.54 -4.60
C LYS A 621 -36.88 -8.27 -3.74
N SER A 622 -36.50 -7.11 -4.27
CA SER A 622 -36.58 -5.84 -3.53
C SER A 622 -38.02 -5.45 -3.22
N ILE A 623 -38.95 -5.61 -4.16
CA ILE A 623 -40.38 -5.38 -3.92
C ILE A 623 -40.92 -6.35 -2.86
N LYS A 624 -40.55 -7.64 -2.92
CA LYS A 624 -40.93 -8.62 -1.89
C LYS A 624 -40.39 -8.27 -0.50
N LYS A 625 -39.09 -7.92 -0.40
CA LYS A 625 -38.44 -7.56 0.87
C LYS A 625 -38.97 -6.25 1.44
N ILE A 626 -39.13 -5.21 0.62
CA ILE A 626 -39.57 -3.86 1.06
C ILE A 626 -41.09 -3.75 1.20
N LYS A 627 -41.87 -4.58 0.49
CA LYS A 627 -43.35 -4.57 0.42
C LYS A 627 -43.92 -3.28 -0.20
N LYS A 628 -43.14 -2.57 -1.01
CA LYS A 628 -43.53 -1.37 -1.78
C LYS A 628 -42.85 -1.40 -3.15
N GLU A 629 -43.37 -0.64 -4.11
CA GLU A 629 -42.66 -0.42 -5.37
C GLU A 629 -41.35 0.34 -5.10
N THR A 630 -40.24 -0.07 -5.72
CA THR A 630 -38.91 0.47 -5.44
C THR A 630 -38.29 1.07 -6.70
N GLU A 631 -37.73 2.27 -6.60
CA GLU A 631 -36.87 2.86 -7.63
C GLU A 631 -35.43 2.32 -7.49
N HIS A 632 -34.69 2.21 -8.61
CA HIS A 632 -33.28 1.79 -8.57
C HIS A 632 -32.37 2.99 -8.33
N ILE A 633 -31.46 2.87 -7.36
CA ILE A 633 -30.42 3.86 -7.10
C ILE A 633 -29.05 3.21 -7.25
N PHE A 634 -28.18 3.83 -8.04
CA PHE A 634 -26.79 3.43 -8.17
C PHE A 634 -25.91 4.49 -7.53
N TRP A 635 -25.33 4.16 -6.38
CA TRP A 635 -24.44 5.03 -5.64
C TRP A 635 -23.00 4.69 -5.98
N THR A 636 -22.23 5.70 -6.38
CA THR A 636 -20.87 5.48 -6.85
C THR A 636 -19.93 6.65 -6.59
N TRP A 637 -18.65 6.33 -6.54
CA TRP A 637 -17.53 7.27 -6.60
C TRP A 637 -16.75 7.13 -7.92
N ASP A 638 -17.22 6.26 -8.82
CA ASP A 638 -16.63 6.05 -10.16
C ASP A 638 -17.73 5.83 -11.21
N ILE A 639 -17.93 6.85 -12.04
CA ILE A 639 -18.96 6.84 -13.06
C ILE A 639 -18.72 5.79 -14.13
N GLU A 640 -17.46 5.49 -14.49
CA GLU A 640 -17.18 4.57 -15.61
C GLU A 640 -17.64 3.14 -15.27
N TYR A 641 -17.43 2.72 -14.02
CA TYR A 641 -17.91 1.43 -13.55
C TYR A 641 -19.42 1.40 -13.34
N CYS A 642 -19.97 2.51 -12.84
CA CYS A 642 -21.40 2.65 -12.62
C CYS A 642 -22.20 2.52 -13.91
N ILE A 643 -21.85 3.27 -14.97
CA ILE A 643 -22.57 3.18 -16.25
C ILE A 643 -22.47 1.79 -16.86
N THR A 644 -21.34 1.11 -16.66
CA THR A 644 -21.13 -0.25 -17.15
C THR A 644 -22.07 -1.22 -16.42
N PHE A 645 -22.19 -1.12 -15.10
CA PHE A 645 -23.11 -1.96 -14.34
C PHE A 645 -24.58 -1.64 -14.65
N VAL A 646 -24.94 -0.36 -14.73
CA VAL A 646 -26.29 0.11 -15.11
C VAL A 646 -26.69 -0.41 -16.49
N SER A 647 -25.78 -0.39 -17.47
CA SER A 647 -26.05 -0.94 -18.80
C SER A 647 -26.37 -2.44 -18.76
N ARG A 648 -25.70 -3.18 -17.87
CA ARG A 648 -25.91 -4.62 -17.69
C ARG A 648 -27.26 -4.89 -17.02
N VAL A 649 -27.51 -4.36 -15.82
CA VAL A 649 -28.71 -4.73 -15.05
C VAL A 649 -29.98 -3.98 -15.47
N CYS A 650 -29.87 -2.83 -16.12
CA CYS A 650 -31.02 -2.02 -16.55
C CYS A 650 -31.13 -1.85 -18.07
N GLY A 651 -30.13 -2.21 -18.87
CA GLY A 651 -30.15 -2.00 -20.32
C GLY A 651 -30.03 -0.53 -20.73
N ILE A 652 -29.61 0.35 -19.82
CA ILE A 652 -29.50 1.79 -20.06
C ILE A 652 -28.05 2.14 -20.41
N TYR A 653 -27.83 2.65 -21.61
CA TYR A 653 -26.52 3.07 -22.10
C TYR A 653 -26.37 4.59 -21.98
N LEU A 654 -25.37 5.03 -21.22
CA LEU A 654 -25.05 6.44 -21.01
C LEU A 654 -23.75 6.80 -21.73
N GLY A 655 -23.79 7.84 -22.56
CA GLY A 655 -22.66 8.33 -23.34
C GLY A 655 -21.77 9.29 -22.55
N LYS A 656 -20.80 9.89 -23.24
CA LYS A 656 -19.84 10.85 -22.64
C LYS A 656 -20.54 12.10 -22.10
N ASN A 657 -21.54 12.61 -22.81
CA ASN A 657 -22.25 13.83 -22.42
C ASN A 657 -23.00 13.62 -21.10
N GLU A 658 -23.70 12.50 -20.96
CA GLU A 658 -24.40 12.14 -19.72
C GLU A 658 -23.42 11.96 -18.57
N CYS A 659 -22.26 11.34 -18.81
CA CYS A 659 -21.21 11.22 -17.80
C CYS A 659 -20.69 12.58 -17.31
N GLU A 660 -20.49 13.55 -18.20
CA GLU A 660 -20.08 14.91 -17.82
C GLU A 660 -21.14 15.63 -16.99
N VAL A 661 -22.42 15.44 -17.32
CA VAL A 661 -23.53 15.97 -16.52
C VAL A 661 -23.53 15.36 -15.13
N ILE A 662 -23.36 14.04 -15.01
CA ILE A 662 -23.28 13.34 -13.71
C ILE A 662 -22.10 13.85 -12.88
N LYS A 663 -20.92 14.05 -13.49
CA LYS A 663 -19.73 14.58 -12.79
C LYS A 663 -19.98 15.97 -12.19
N LYS A 664 -20.70 16.83 -12.91
CA LYS A 664 -21.00 18.19 -12.47
C LYS A 664 -22.12 18.26 -11.44
N GLN A 665 -23.23 17.58 -11.69
CA GLN A 665 -24.48 17.72 -10.92
C GLN A 665 -24.62 16.69 -9.79
N GLY A 666 -23.90 15.57 -9.85
CA GLY A 666 -23.92 14.51 -8.85
C GLY A 666 -25.14 13.60 -8.88
N ILE A 667 -26.29 14.04 -9.40
CA ILE A 667 -27.50 13.22 -9.53
C ILE A 667 -27.99 13.23 -10.97
N TYR A 668 -28.33 12.06 -11.50
CA TYR A 668 -28.92 11.91 -12.83
C TYR A 668 -30.04 10.87 -12.80
N VAL A 669 -31.20 11.22 -13.37
CA VAL A 669 -32.41 10.39 -13.35
C VAL A 669 -32.81 10.05 -14.78
N VAL A 670 -32.99 8.76 -15.06
CA VAL A 670 -33.40 8.23 -16.38
C VAL A 670 -34.21 6.95 -16.20
N ASN A 671 -35.39 6.83 -16.84
CA ASN A 671 -36.20 5.60 -16.87
C ASN A 671 -36.38 4.89 -15.50
N ASN A 672 -36.71 5.64 -14.44
CA ASN A 672 -36.84 5.15 -13.03
C ASN A 672 -35.55 4.58 -12.42
N VAL A 673 -34.40 4.96 -12.99
CA VAL A 673 -33.06 4.73 -12.46
C VAL A 673 -32.45 6.07 -12.08
N THR A 674 -31.91 6.14 -10.87
CA THR A 674 -31.19 7.31 -10.38
C THR A 674 -29.73 6.94 -10.14
N ILE A 675 -28.81 7.69 -10.73
CA ILE A 675 -27.37 7.57 -10.51
C ILE A 675 -26.94 8.70 -9.59
N ILE A 676 -26.21 8.35 -8.53
CA ILE A 676 -25.68 9.27 -7.54
C ILE A 676 -24.16 9.15 -7.54
N TYR A 677 -23.50 10.23 -7.96
CA TYR A 677 -22.04 10.39 -7.96
C TYR A 677 -21.64 11.33 -6.81
N ASP A 678 -21.06 10.76 -5.76
CA ASP A 678 -20.79 11.48 -4.52
C ASP A 678 -19.63 12.49 -4.69
N LEU A 679 -18.68 12.27 -5.61
CA LEU A 679 -17.54 13.16 -5.85
C LEU A 679 -17.84 14.32 -6.81
N CYS A 680 -19.08 14.79 -6.86
CA CYS A 680 -19.48 15.88 -7.75
C CYS A 680 -18.92 17.24 -7.32
N GLU A 681 -18.77 18.14 -8.30
CA GLU A 681 -18.23 19.48 -8.11
C GLU A 681 -19.17 20.39 -7.30
N ASN A 682 -20.49 20.30 -7.53
CA ASN A 682 -21.48 21.17 -6.90
C ASN A 682 -22.20 20.50 -5.72
N LYS A 683 -21.56 20.53 -4.55
CA LYS A 683 -22.08 19.91 -3.32
C LYS A 683 -23.40 20.52 -2.80
N LEU A 684 -23.63 21.82 -2.99
CA LEU A 684 -24.81 22.51 -2.42
C LEU A 684 -26.11 22.06 -3.11
N ASP A 685 -26.10 22.06 -4.44
CA ASP A 685 -27.25 21.62 -5.24
C ASP A 685 -27.46 20.10 -5.10
N PHE A 686 -26.36 19.35 -4.99
CA PHE A 686 -26.37 17.92 -4.72
C PHE A 686 -27.13 17.56 -3.44
N TYR A 687 -26.82 18.21 -2.30
CA TYR A 687 -27.54 17.94 -1.05
C TYR A 687 -29.02 18.32 -1.12
N THR A 688 -29.35 19.43 -1.79
CA THR A 688 -30.74 19.85 -2.00
C THR A 688 -31.52 18.83 -2.83
N ALA A 689 -30.90 18.31 -3.89
CA ALA A 689 -31.47 17.27 -4.74
C ALA A 689 -31.61 15.94 -3.97
N LEU A 690 -30.60 15.52 -3.20
CA LEU A 690 -30.66 14.34 -2.33
C LEU A 690 -31.85 14.35 -1.38
N LYS A 691 -32.18 15.50 -0.77
CA LYS A 691 -33.34 15.63 0.13
C LYS A 691 -34.66 15.27 -0.55
N ARG A 692 -34.85 15.71 -1.80
CA ARG A 692 -36.08 15.44 -2.57
C ARG A 692 -36.27 13.97 -2.91
N ILE A 693 -35.17 13.23 -3.00
CA ILE A 693 -35.17 11.81 -3.33
C ILE A 693 -34.92 10.94 -2.10
N LYS A 694 -34.93 11.42 -0.85
CA LYS A 694 -34.62 10.55 0.30
C LYS A 694 -35.81 9.69 0.76
N GLU A 695 -37.04 10.17 0.58
CA GLU A 695 -38.22 9.60 1.28
C GLU A 695 -38.89 8.42 0.58
N LYS A 696 -38.51 8.09 -0.66
CA LYS A 696 -39.11 6.95 -1.38
C LYS A 696 -38.44 5.62 -1.01
N PRO A 697 -39.15 4.49 -1.18
CA PRO A 697 -38.54 3.15 -1.14
C PRO A 697 -37.57 2.91 -2.30
N TYR A 698 -36.37 2.39 -1.99
CA TYR A 698 -35.30 2.19 -2.97
C TYR A 698 -34.68 0.80 -2.95
N ASN A 699 -34.32 0.33 -4.14
CA ASN A 699 -33.37 -0.75 -4.32
C ASN A 699 -32.01 -0.14 -4.72
N MET A 700 -31.12 -0.06 -3.74
CA MET A 700 -29.85 0.66 -3.83
C MET A 700 -28.71 -0.30 -4.18
N PHE A 701 -27.83 0.15 -5.07
CA PHE A 701 -26.59 -0.53 -5.45
C PHE A 701 -25.43 0.38 -5.09
N VAL A 702 -24.64 -0.01 -4.09
CA VAL A 702 -23.40 0.69 -3.73
C VAL A 702 -22.27 0.05 -4.51
N ILE A 703 -21.70 0.80 -5.45
CA ILE A 703 -20.64 0.33 -6.34
C ILE A 703 -19.30 0.81 -5.81
N PHE A 704 -18.39 -0.12 -5.54
CA PHE A 704 -17.09 0.17 -4.95
C PHE A 704 -15.97 -0.71 -5.53
N ASN A 705 -14.72 -0.25 -5.36
CA ASN A 705 -13.55 -0.95 -5.89
C ASN A 705 -13.16 -2.09 -4.93
N GLY A 706 -13.18 -3.33 -5.42
CA GLY A 706 -12.81 -4.52 -4.63
C GLY A 706 -11.32 -4.67 -4.36
N ILE A 707 -10.43 -4.12 -5.22
CA ILE A 707 -8.97 -4.21 -5.04
C ILE A 707 -8.55 -3.42 -3.80
N GLN A 708 -9.13 -2.24 -3.62
CA GLN A 708 -8.87 -1.35 -2.48
C GLN A 708 -10.03 -1.41 -1.48
N ILE A 709 -10.46 -2.62 -1.10
CA ILE A 709 -11.65 -2.81 -0.28
C ILE A 709 -11.60 -2.07 1.06
N GLY A 710 -10.42 -1.90 1.66
CA GLY A 710 -10.26 -1.11 2.88
C GLY A 710 -10.55 0.39 2.66
N ASN A 711 -10.04 0.97 1.57
CA ASN A 711 -10.35 2.36 1.21
C ASN A 711 -11.83 2.52 0.83
N SER A 712 -12.39 1.55 0.10
CA SER A 712 -13.82 1.50 -0.21
C SER A 712 -14.66 1.40 1.06
N GLU A 713 -14.25 0.60 2.04
CA GLU A 713 -14.90 0.49 3.36
C GLU A 713 -14.93 1.85 4.05
N LYS A 714 -13.77 2.51 4.16
CA LYS A 714 -13.67 3.86 4.74
C LYS A 714 -14.58 4.83 4.02
N GLN A 715 -14.50 4.89 2.69
CA GLN A 715 -15.31 5.76 1.86
C GLN A 715 -16.82 5.54 2.03
N ILE A 716 -17.27 4.28 2.11
CA ILE A 716 -18.68 3.94 2.31
C ILE A 716 -19.12 4.30 3.72
N LEU A 717 -18.38 3.88 4.74
CA LEU A 717 -18.78 4.08 6.13
C LEU A 717 -18.69 5.57 6.51
N GLU A 718 -17.70 6.32 6.05
CA GLU A 718 -17.49 7.72 6.41
C GLU A 718 -18.27 8.72 5.52
N SER A 719 -18.91 8.27 4.44
CA SER A 719 -19.68 9.17 3.57
C SER A 719 -20.88 9.78 4.29
N MET A 720 -20.79 11.08 4.60
CA MET A 720 -21.89 11.86 5.18
C MET A 720 -23.15 11.83 4.30
N SER A 721 -22.98 11.97 2.98
CA SER A 721 -24.05 11.92 1.99
C SER A 721 -24.79 10.58 2.05
N LEU A 722 -24.06 9.48 2.06
CA LEU A 722 -24.62 8.12 2.09
C LEU A 722 -25.30 7.84 3.44
N ASN A 723 -24.64 8.23 4.54
CA ASN A 723 -25.18 8.12 5.89
C ASN A 723 -26.49 8.89 6.05
N TYR A 724 -26.55 10.09 5.48
CA TYR A 724 -27.78 10.85 5.44
C TYR A 724 -28.86 10.19 4.58
N PHE A 725 -28.48 9.51 3.49
CA PHE A 725 -29.44 9.01 2.50
C PHE A 725 -30.12 7.70 2.89
N ILE A 726 -29.41 6.78 3.56
CA ILE A 726 -29.95 5.45 3.89
C ILE A 726 -31.04 5.55 4.98
N THR A 727 -32.23 5.01 4.70
CA THR A 727 -33.42 5.02 5.59
C THR A 727 -34.07 3.62 5.67
N ASN A 728 -35.17 3.47 6.44
CA ASN A 728 -35.85 2.17 6.71
C ASN A 728 -36.43 1.46 5.47
N ASN A 729 -36.53 2.14 4.33
CA ASN A 729 -37.15 1.60 3.10
C ASN A 729 -36.13 1.29 1.99
N VAL A 730 -34.88 1.00 2.35
CA VAL A 730 -33.80 0.72 1.40
C VAL A 730 -33.40 -0.75 1.45
N MET A 731 -33.30 -1.39 0.28
CA MET A 731 -32.60 -2.67 0.11
C MET A 731 -31.22 -2.35 -0.43
N LEU A 732 -30.18 -2.76 0.29
CA LEU A 732 -28.81 -2.39 -0.02
C LEU A 732 -28.07 -3.56 -0.65
N ASN A 733 -27.70 -3.39 -1.93
CA ASN A 733 -26.88 -4.33 -2.68
C ASN A 733 -25.45 -3.77 -2.77
N LEU A 734 -24.49 -4.65 -2.62
CA LEU A 734 -23.07 -4.35 -2.73
C LEU A 734 -22.57 -4.81 -4.09
N VAL A 735 -22.02 -3.90 -4.89
CA VAL A 735 -21.51 -4.22 -6.23
C VAL A 735 -20.01 -4.01 -6.24
N VAL A 736 -19.28 -5.12 -6.31
CA VAL A 736 -17.84 -5.12 -6.39
C VAL A 736 -17.41 -4.87 -7.83
N ASP A 737 -16.77 -3.74 -8.04
CA ASP A 737 -16.02 -3.48 -9.26
C ASP A 737 -14.58 -4.04 -9.17
N SER A 738 -13.93 -4.23 -10.32
CA SER A 738 -12.58 -4.82 -10.42
C SER A 738 -12.51 -6.27 -9.91
N SER A 739 -13.58 -7.02 -10.15
CA SER A 739 -13.66 -8.45 -9.87
C SER A 739 -12.75 -9.30 -10.77
N LYS A 740 -12.44 -8.82 -11.98
CA LYS A 740 -11.63 -9.55 -12.95
C LYS A 740 -10.21 -9.84 -12.44
N GLU A 741 -9.64 -8.92 -11.68
CA GLU A 741 -8.33 -9.07 -11.05
C GLU A 741 -8.30 -10.27 -10.10
N PHE A 742 -9.36 -10.45 -9.31
CA PHE A 742 -9.52 -11.59 -8.41
C PHE A 742 -9.83 -12.89 -9.17
N ILE A 743 -10.66 -12.83 -10.21
CA ILE A 743 -10.98 -13.98 -11.06
C ILE A 743 -9.71 -14.48 -11.77
N ASN A 744 -8.96 -13.59 -12.41
CA ASN A 744 -7.73 -13.95 -13.13
C ASN A 744 -6.66 -14.56 -12.20
N ALA A 745 -6.63 -14.09 -10.94
CA ALA A 745 -5.70 -14.53 -9.91
C ALA A 745 -6.15 -15.80 -9.15
N ASN A 746 -7.35 -16.34 -9.42
CA ASN A 746 -7.98 -17.42 -8.65
C ASN A 746 -8.09 -17.09 -7.14
N ASN A 747 -8.50 -15.86 -6.82
CA ASN A 747 -8.62 -15.34 -5.46
C ASN A 747 -10.04 -14.84 -5.13
N ILE A 748 -11.09 -15.37 -5.77
CA ILE A 748 -12.46 -14.86 -5.56
C ILE A 748 -12.93 -15.08 -4.12
N LYS A 749 -12.51 -16.17 -3.47
CA LYS A 749 -12.84 -16.47 -2.07
C LYS A 749 -12.34 -15.40 -1.10
N GLU A 750 -11.14 -14.87 -1.33
CA GLU A 750 -10.56 -13.79 -0.52
C GLU A 750 -11.36 -12.50 -0.67
N LEU A 751 -11.74 -12.17 -1.90
CA LEU A 751 -12.62 -11.03 -2.15
C LEU A 751 -13.94 -11.18 -1.39
N LEU A 752 -14.59 -12.34 -1.45
CA LEU A 752 -15.85 -12.60 -0.76
C LEU A 752 -15.72 -12.52 0.77
N LEU A 753 -14.61 -12.97 1.34
CA LEU A 753 -14.32 -12.79 2.77
C LEU A 753 -14.22 -11.31 3.14
N GLY A 754 -13.47 -10.53 2.37
CA GLY A 754 -13.35 -9.08 2.58
C GLY A 754 -14.69 -8.36 2.45
N VAL A 755 -15.48 -8.69 1.42
CA VAL A 755 -16.80 -8.10 1.18
C VAL A 755 -17.79 -8.51 2.26
N SER A 756 -17.76 -9.75 2.76
CA SER A 756 -18.61 -10.17 3.87
C SER A 756 -18.27 -9.42 5.16
N SER A 757 -17.01 -9.09 5.41
CA SER A 757 -16.61 -8.24 6.54
C SER A 757 -17.16 -6.81 6.37
N LEU A 758 -17.03 -6.23 5.18
CA LEU A 758 -17.60 -4.92 4.86
C LEU A 758 -19.13 -4.91 5.02
N GLU A 759 -19.81 -5.92 4.48
CA GLU A 759 -21.26 -6.08 4.58
C GLU A 759 -21.72 -6.12 6.04
N GLN A 760 -21.05 -6.87 6.90
CA GLN A 760 -21.35 -6.90 8.34
C GLN A 760 -21.21 -5.52 9.00
N LYS A 761 -20.16 -4.76 8.65
CA LYS A 761 -19.95 -3.40 9.16
C LYS A 761 -21.02 -2.43 8.66
N ILE A 762 -21.40 -2.52 7.38
CA ILE A 762 -22.47 -1.74 6.76
C ILE A 762 -23.81 -2.06 7.43
N ILE A 763 -24.17 -3.34 7.61
CA ILE A 763 -25.40 -3.74 8.28
C ILE A 763 -25.44 -3.19 9.70
N LYS A 764 -24.33 -3.30 10.44
CA LYS A 764 -24.22 -2.78 11.81
C LYS A 764 -24.31 -1.25 11.89
N LYS A 765 -23.91 -0.54 10.83
CA LYS A 765 -23.99 0.92 10.74
C LYS A 765 -25.38 1.39 10.29
N PHE A 766 -25.99 0.66 9.36
CA PHE A 766 -27.27 0.96 8.74
C PHE A 766 -28.32 -0.09 9.12
N ASN A 767 -28.58 -0.25 10.42
CA ASN A 767 -29.51 -1.26 10.96
C ASN A 767 -30.94 -1.18 10.34
N ASN A 768 -31.26 -0.03 9.75
CA ASN A 768 -32.53 0.26 9.11
C ASN A 768 -32.64 -0.26 7.65
N ALA A 769 -31.52 -0.56 6.99
CA ALA A 769 -31.52 -1.06 5.62
C ALA A 769 -31.72 -2.58 5.58
N LYS A 770 -32.49 -3.05 4.60
CA LYS A 770 -32.66 -4.49 4.32
C LYS A 770 -31.45 -4.99 3.52
N GLN A 771 -30.90 -6.11 3.95
CA GLN A 771 -29.79 -6.76 3.26
C GLN A 771 -30.21 -7.22 1.85
N GLY A 772 -29.48 -6.73 0.84
CA GLY A 772 -29.60 -7.13 -0.55
C GLY A 772 -28.58 -8.21 -0.93
N TYR A 773 -28.06 -8.13 -2.15
CA TYR A 773 -27.09 -9.10 -2.68
C TYR A 773 -25.67 -8.52 -2.75
N VAL A 774 -24.68 -9.41 -2.70
CA VAL A 774 -23.31 -9.12 -3.08
C VAL A 774 -23.16 -9.53 -4.55
N LEU A 775 -22.79 -8.57 -5.39
CA LEU A 775 -22.72 -8.71 -6.84
C LEU A 775 -21.34 -8.30 -7.31
N ILE A 776 -20.96 -8.76 -8.50
CA ILE A 776 -19.74 -8.32 -9.18
C ILE A 776 -20.08 -7.64 -10.51
N ASN A 777 -19.33 -6.59 -10.84
CA ASN A 777 -19.44 -5.89 -12.10
C ASN A 777 -18.66 -6.62 -13.22
N SER A 778 -19.04 -7.87 -13.50
CA SER A 778 -18.44 -8.68 -14.58
C SER A 778 -19.23 -8.54 -15.89
N LYS A 779 -18.64 -8.91 -17.03
CA LYS A 779 -19.35 -9.05 -18.32
C LYS A 779 -20.11 -10.37 -18.42
N ASN A 780 -19.81 -11.36 -17.57
CA ASN A 780 -20.48 -12.66 -17.60
C ASN A 780 -21.55 -12.74 -16.49
N PRO A 781 -22.85 -12.85 -16.83
CA PRO A 781 -23.92 -12.84 -15.83
C PRO A 781 -23.89 -14.06 -14.91
N ILE A 782 -23.22 -15.15 -15.32
CA ILE A 782 -23.15 -16.40 -14.56
C ILE A 782 -22.60 -16.21 -13.14
N TYR A 783 -21.67 -15.26 -12.95
CA TYR A 783 -21.11 -15.01 -11.63
C TYR A 783 -22.13 -14.37 -10.69
N ASN A 784 -22.93 -13.40 -11.17
CA ASN A 784 -24.00 -12.82 -10.36
C ASN A 784 -25.13 -13.82 -10.11
N MET A 785 -25.40 -14.72 -11.07
CA MET A 785 -26.34 -15.82 -10.85
C MET A 785 -25.85 -16.75 -9.72
N ALA A 786 -24.57 -17.15 -9.75
CA ALA A 786 -23.98 -18.01 -8.71
C ALA A 786 -23.90 -17.32 -7.34
N LEU A 787 -23.60 -16.01 -7.29
CA LEU A 787 -23.60 -15.22 -6.06
C LEU A 787 -25.00 -15.12 -5.45
N ILE A 788 -26.00 -14.77 -6.27
CA ILE A 788 -27.39 -14.70 -5.83
C ILE A 788 -27.84 -16.06 -5.27
N GLU A 789 -27.50 -17.15 -5.95
CA GLU A 789 -27.86 -18.49 -5.50
C GLU A 789 -27.15 -18.87 -4.20
N GLY A 790 -25.85 -18.64 -4.07
CA GLY A 790 -25.14 -18.87 -2.82
C GLY A 790 -25.70 -18.05 -1.64
N GLN A 791 -26.37 -16.93 -1.91
CA GLN A 791 -27.00 -16.09 -0.90
C GLN A 791 -28.48 -16.44 -0.60
N GLU A 792 -29.13 -17.26 -1.44
CA GLU A 792 -30.54 -17.65 -1.31
C GLU A 792 -30.63 -19.17 -1.08
N ASN A 793 -30.72 -19.59 0.18
CA ASN A 793 -30.66 -21.03 0.54
C ASN A 793 -31.82 -21.89 0.02
N ASP A 794 -32.97 -21.32 -0.43
CA ASP A 794 -34.19 -22.10 -0.70
C ASP A 794 -34.93 -21.78 -2.03
N GLU A 795 -34.47 -20.86 -2.89
CA GLU A 795 -35.17 -20.57 -4.17
C GLU A 795 -34.25 -20.08 -5.31
N PHE A 796 -33.57 -20.98 -6.07
CA PHE A 796 -33.43 -21.01 -7.57
C PHE A 796 -32.45 -22.10 -8.11
N ILE A 797 -32.24 -22.13 -9.44
CA ILE A 797 -32.01 -23.24 -10.41
C ILE A 797 -30.66 -24.02 -10.42
N ILE A 798 -29.49 -23.52 -9.99
CA ILE A 798 -28.22 -24.28 -10.16
C ILE A 798 -28.18 -25.51 -9.23
N SER A 799 -29.00 -25.52 -8.17
CA SER A 799 -29.23 -26.63 -7.23
C SER A 799 -29.74 -27.95 -7.88
N GLU A 800 -30.29 -27.92 -9.10
CA GLU A 800 -30.43 -29.13 -9.96
C GLU A 800 -29.09 -29.48 -10.65
N TYR A 801 -28.04 -29.59 -9.82
CA TYR A 801 -26.61 -29.56 -10.15
C TYR A 801 -26.13 -30.64 -11.14
N LYS A 802 -26.99 -31.60 -11.54
CA LYS A 802 -26.68 -32.65 -12.51
C LYS A 802 -27.22 -32.30 -13.91
N ASP A 803 -28.49 -31.93 -14.02
CA ASP A 803 -29.14 -31.60 -15.30
C ASP A 803 -28.67 -30.25 -15.86
N VAL A 804 -28.40 -29.30 -14.97
CA VAL A 804 -27.80 -28.00 -15.32
C VAL A 804 -26.32 -28.17 -15.68
N LYS A 805 -25.59 -29.10 -15.05
CA LYS A 805 -24.18 -29.35 -15.36
C LYS A 805 -23.96 -29.98 -16.74
N GLU A 806 -24.95 -30.67 -17.29
CA GLU A 806 -24.89 -31.16 -18.66
C GLU A 806 -25.35 -30.09 -19.68
N ARG A 807 -26.31 -29.21 -19.33
CA ARG A 807 -26.89 -28.21 -20.26
C ARG A 807 -26.23 -26.83 -20.25
N LEU A 808 -25.73 -26.35 -19.10
CA LEU A 808 -25.07 -25.04 -18.97
C LEU A 808 -23.60 -25.12 -19.43
N PHE A 809 -23.01 -26.31 -19.46
CA PHE A 809 -21.63 -26.53 -19.92
C PHE A 809 -21.53 -26.79 -21.43
N GLU A 810 -22.67 -26.93 -22.12
CA GLU A 810 -22.81 -26.76 -23.58
C GLU A 810 -23.09 -25.29 -23.97
N ASN A 811 -23.21 -24.38 -23.00
CA ASN A 811 -23.64 -23.00 -23.22
C ASN A 811 -22.49 -22.09 -23.71
N LEU A 812 -22.83 -21.15 -24.59
CA LEU A 812 -21.93 -20.10 -25.10
C LEU A 812 -21.36 -19.17 -24.01
N LEU A 813 -21.92 -19.22 -22.79
CA LEU A 813 -21.65 -18.32 -21.67
C LEU A 813 -20.51 -18.78 -20.75
N SER A 814 -20.28 -20.08 -20.57
CA SER A 814 -19.17 -20.60 -19.77
C SER A 814 -17.99 -21.01 -20.68
N ARG A 815 -17.05 -20.10 -20.88
CA ARG A 815 -15.82 -20.36 -21.64
C ARG A 815 -14.71 -20.83 -20.70
N GLY A 816 -14.49 -22.14 -20.64
CA GLY A 816 -13.24 -22.74 -20.16
C GLY A 816 -13.16 -23.11 -18.68
N ALA A 817 -12.08 -23.82 -18.32
CA ALA A 817 -11.86 -24.38 -16.98
C ALA A 817 -11.75 -23.33 -15.87
N GLU A 818 -11.17 -22.16 -16.14
CA GLU A 818 -10.99 -21.07 -15.16
C GLU A 818 -12.34 -20.49 -14.66
N GLN A 819 -13.31 -20.34 -15.57
CA GLN A 819 -14.64 -19.84 -15.20
C GLN A 819 -15.40 -20.85 -14.33
N LYS A 820 -15.24 -22.14 -14.64
CA LYS A 820 -15.81 -23.23 -13.84
C LYS A 820 -15.23 -23.21 -12.42
N GLU A 821 -13.92 -23.14 -12.29
CA GLU A 821 -13.23 -23.08 -10.99
C GLU A 821 -13.71 -21.87 -10.16
N THR A 822 -13.86 -20.71 -10.80
CA THR A 822 -14.38 -19.50 -10.13
C THR A 822 -15.81 -19.69 -9.61
N ILE A 823 -16.70 -20.33 -10.40
CA ILE A 823 -18.08 -20.60 -9.97
C ILE A 823 -18.09 -21.60 -8.81
N GLU A 824 -17.29 -22.67 -8.90
CA GLU A 824 -17.14 -23.66 -7.83
C GLU A 824 -16.62 -23.01 -6.54
N GLU A 825 -15.66 -22.09 -6.63
CA GLU A 825 -15.18 -21.31 -5.49
C GLU A 825 -16.27 -20.43 -4.87
N ILE A 826 -17.03 -19.68 -5.69
CA ILE A 826 -18.15 -18.85 -5.21
C ILE A 826 -19.18 -19.71 -4.46
N LEU A 827 -19.64 -20.81 -5.07
CA LEU A 827 -20.65 -21.67 -4.46
C LEU A 827 -20.12 -22.36 -3.20
N SER A 828 -18.88 -22.86 -3.23
CA SER A 828 -18.26 -23.51 -2.07
C SER A 828 -18.09 -22.55 -0.88
N TYR A 829 -17.86 -21.25 -1.13
CA TYR A 829 -17.76 -20.25 -0.08
C TYR A 829 -19.06 -20.16 0.72
N PHE A 830 -20.22 -20.14 0.06
CA PHE A 830 -21.52 -20.05 0.72
C PHE A 830 -21.96 -21.37 1.35
N LEU A 831 -21.69 -22.52 0.71
CA LEU A 831 -21.97 -23.84 1.29
C LEU A 831 -21.25 -24.05 2.62
N ASN A 832 -19.98 -23.65 2.72
CA ASN A 832 -19.20 -23.77 3.95
C ASN A 832 -19.61 -22.77 5.06
N LYS A 833 -20.43 -21.76 4.75
CA LYS A 833 -20.94 -20.76 5.71
C LYS A 833 -22.28 -21.19 6.34
N ALA A 834 -22.96 -22.19 5.76
CA ALA A 834 -24.22 -22.74 6.24
C ALA A 834 -24.04 -23.82 7.34
N HIS A 835 -22.80 -24.15 7.69
CA HIS A 835 -22.39 -25.00 8.82
C HIS A 835 -21.64 -24.15 9.85
#